data_AF-A0A6J4SD17-F1
#
_entry.id   AF-A0A6J4SD17-F1
#
_cell.length_a   1.000
_cell.length_b   1.000
_cell.length_c   1.000
_cell.angle_alpha   90.00
_cell.angle_beta   90.00
_cell.angle_gamma   90.00
#
_symmetry.space_group_name_H-M   'P 1'
#
loop_
_entity.id
_entity.type
_entity.pdbx_description
1 polymer ?
#
loop_
_entity_poly.entity_id
_entity_poly.type
_entity_poly.pdbx_seq_one_letter_code
_entity_poly.pdbx_strand_id
1 'polypeptide(L)'
;MAEQATGKASATETAQEPEAARSTDAAAETAQGPEASEDAGTGSTSSPSRRSSRASGTDKGTTGGKRTSSGTGRKPSGGRAGAGSRGAKGGQKAPAGKDHQEVEWQFDADDLGAVEGWLRESAVGSGVVLGTVSSDDLVDGYYDTGDWRLYRAGYALRIREARSGTEATMKSLSGAEGNLRRRREISEPLKDAEIGTLRKSRGPVGEKLRLLLGDREAGKIFQVRTSRKTFPLSLAVEASEGATSGSSNGEIVQDASGNVREVSGDGASGVGGSGRVGEVVLDSSEIPFGEAEESTGLTRVEVEVDAGAASDRRLRGFVKEMEVSLGLRPARISKYEAGIFATGLSPESREDYGPTGVDASLSLGEMAFAVLRKQFAVMGSHEPGTRLGEDAEELHDMRVATRRLRAAMKLFEDVLPERSRWLREELRHFAGSLGAVRDLDVQIEEIKGVGGGDQEEVEALAAIVTGLGERREAARKRLLETLDSDRYDRFESSFAEMLRRGPEGSGGGGITGAPSTNGSSEAPAADAPVLEAAPALLGRRYRAWSKAAGRLHEGSRPEDYHELRKKGKRLRYALEFFSGVYGEEATGKLVKPLKAVQDSLGRHQDVIVAADLLHEIAITTPRLPKRTVFAMGLLAQRYHAEAEALRTSSTAAKEYRALAGGKLWKGFEKLMKGESRAAEKSRKGSGKGKKKGK
;
A
#
# COMPACT_ATOMS: atom_id res chain seq x y z
N MET A 1 4.23 8.18 -45.12
CA MET A 1 2.84 7.71 -45.24
C MET A 1 2.32 7.57 -43.81
N ALA A 2 1.75 8.59 -43.16
CA ALA A 2 0.52 9.33 -43.49
C ALA A 2 -0.60 8.34 -43.85
N GLU A 3 -1.78 8.29 -43.24
CA GLU A 3 -2.52 9.29 -42.46
C GLU A 3 -3.82 8.63 -41.95
N GLN A 4 -4.48 9.30 -40.99
CA GLN A 4 -5.94 9.34 -40.75
C GLN A 4 -6.70 8.11 -40.23
N ALA A 5 -7.19 8.25 -38.99
CA ALA A 5 -8.63 8.12 -38.69
C ALA A 5 -8.97 8.90 -37.41
N THR A 6 -9.54 10.09 -37.58
CA THR A 6 -10.19 10.90 -36.54
C THR A 6 -11.71 10.87 -36.72
N GLY A 7 -12.44 10.96 -35.60
CA GLY A 7 -13.69 11.73 -35.55
C GLY A 7 -15.00 10.95 -35.37
N LYS A 8 -15.58 11.05 -34.16
CA LYS A 8 -16.97 11.47 -33.84
C LYS A 8 -17.36 10.98 -32.44
N ALA A 9 -18.25 11.60 -31.68
CA ALA A 9 -18.66 12.98 -31.44
C ALA A 9 -19.58 12.89 -30.21
N SER A 10 -19.49 13.87 -29.33
CA SER A 10 -20.33 14.06 -28.14
C SER A 10 -21.80 14.31 -28.51
N ALA A 11 -22.73 13.74 -27.73
CA ALA A 11 -24.11 14.22 -27.63
C ALA A 11 -24.63 14.01 -26.20
N THR A 12 -24.70 15.13 -25.50
CA THR A 12 -25.51 15.41 -24.30
C THR A 12 -26.99 15.27 -24.62
N GLU A 13 -27.75 14.57 -23.78
CA GLU A 13 -29.21 14.67 -23.77
C GLU A 13 -29.73 14.67 -22.33
N THR A 14 -30.50 15.72 -22.06
CA THR A 14 -31.12 16.13 -20.80
C THR A 14 -32.63 15.91 -20.95
N ALA A 15 -33.27 15.11 -20.09
CA ALA A 15 -34.74 15.11 -19.89
C ALA A 15 -35.05 14.21 -18.68
N GLN A 16 -35.42 14.80 -17.54
CA GLN A 16 -36.81 15.07 -17.08
C GLN A 16 -37.44 13.90 -16.32
N GLU A 17 -37.58 14.12 -15.00
CA GLU A 17 -38.49 13.44 -14.08
C GLU A 17 -39.95 13.52 -14.55
N PRO A 18 -40.81 12.62 -14.03
CA PRO A 18 -42.11 13.10 -13.57
C PRO A 18 -42.44 12.65 -12.14
N GLU A 19 -42.99 13.61 -11.42
CA GLU A 19 -43.54 13.57 -10.08
C GLU A 19 -44.98 13.01 -10.07
N ALA A 20 -45.29 12.26 -9.00
CA ALA A 20 -46.56 12.08 -8.28
C ALA A 20 -47.92 11.97 -9.02
N ALA A 21 -48.64 10.89 -8.72
CA ALA A 21 -50.09 10.93 -8.51
C ALA A 21 -50.51 9.99 -7.36
N ARG A 22 -51.16 10.57 -6.34
CA ARG A 22 -51.84 9.91 -5.22
C ARG A 22 -53.32 9.71 -5.55
N SER A 23 -53.90 8.57 -5.18
CA SER A 23 -55.31 8.40 -4.76
C SER A 23 -55.41 7.05 -4.03
N THR A 24 -55.54 6.99 -2.70
CA THR A 24 -56.76 7.09 -1.85
C THR A 24 -57.81 6.00 -2.07
N ASP A 25 -58.21 5.43 -0.92
CA ASP A 25 -59.39 4.61 -0.60
C ASP A 25 -59.37 3.14 -1.04
N ALA A 26 -59.88 2.17 -0.27
CA ALA A 26 -60.31 2.04 1.13
C ALA A 26 -60.72 0.56 1.29
N ALA A 27 -60.53 -0.04 2.47
CA ALA A 27 -61.47 -0.96 3.12
C ALA A 27 -60.76 -1.76 4.22
N ALA A 28 -61.16 -1.45 5.45
CA ALA A 28 -60.94 -2.24 6.65
C ALA A 28 -61.83 -3.49 6.62
N GLU A 29 -61.33 -4.61 7.13
CA GLU A 29 -62.20 -5.61 7.74
C GLU A 29 -61.54 -6.23 8.97
N THR A 30 -62.29 -6.13 10.05
CA THR A 30 -62.01 -6.48 11.44
C THR A 30 -62.32 -7.96 11.65
N ALA A 31 -61.45 -8.72 12.31
CA ALA A 31 -61.86 -9.96 12.96
C ALA A 31 -61.09 -10.18 14.26
N GLN A 32 -61.89 -10.39 15.30
CA GLN A 32 -61.58 -10.47 16.72
C GLN A 32 -60.76 -11.72 17.07
N GLY A 33 -60.04 -11.65 18.20
CA GLY A 33 -59.30 -12.75 18.83
C GLY A 33 -60.20 -13.89 19.37
N PRO A 34 -59.58 -14.84 20.06
CA PRO A 34 -59.57 -14.69 21.52
C PRO A 34 -58.24 -15.03 22.23
N GLU A 35 -58.06 -14.38 23.38
CA GLU A 35 -57.30 -14.79 24.57
C GLU A 35 -57.69 -16.22 25.03
N ALA A 36 -56.98 -17.02 25.81
CA ALA A 36 -55.70 -16.99 26.52
C ALA A 36 -55.40 -18.45 26.96
N SER A 37 -54.14 -18.80 27.22
CA SER A 37 -53.79 -19.65 28.37
C SER A 37 -52.27 -19.67 28.57
N GLU A 38 -51.88 -19.27 29.77
CA GLU A 38 -50.56 -19.43 30.38
C GLU A 38 -50.13 -20.90 30.42
N ASP A 39 -48.85 -21.19 30.16
CA ASP A 39 -48.14 -22.19 30.96
C ASP A 39 -46.64 -21.89 31.01
N ALA A 40 -46.10 -21.97 32.23
CA ALA A 40 -44.73 -21.66 32.58
C ALA A 40 -43.85 -22.91 32.45
N GLY A 41 -42.73 -22.79 31.71
CA GLY A 41 -41.75 -23.87 31.57
C GLY A 41 -40.32 -23.34 31.65
N THR A 42 -39.70 -23.54 32.81
CA THR A 42 -38.30 -23.23 33.13
C THR A 42 -37.32 -24.09 32.32
N GLY A 43 -36.22 -23.50 31.83
CA GLY A 43 -35.26 -24.22 30.98
C GLY A 43 -33.91 -23.53 30.76
N SER A 44 -33.13 -23.42 31.84
CA SER A 44 -31.66 -23.32 31.94
C SER A 44 -30.84 -23.32 30.63
N THR A 45 -30.20 -22.18 30.32
CA THR A 45 -29.10 -22.07 29.35
C THR A 45 -27.76 -22.30 30.05
N SER A 46 -27.09 -23.41 29.73
CA SER A 46 -25.75 -23.73 30.22
C SER A 46 -24.68 -23.24 29.23
N SER A 47 -23.78 -22.39 29.73
CA SER A 47 -22.53 -21.98 29.05
C SER A 47 -21.41 -23.00 29.33
N PRO A 48 -20.54 -23.35 28.37
CA PRO A 48 -19.43 -24.25 28.66
C PRO A 48 -18.22 -23.48 29.23
N SER A 49 -17.97 -23.73 30.51
CA SER A 49 -16.75 -23.42 31.25
C SER A 49 -15.56 -24.25 30.74
N ARG A 50 -14.45 -23.57 30.45
CA ARG A 50 -13.14 -24.18 30.19
C ARG A 50 -12.57 -24.70 31.51
N ARG A 51 -12.51 -26.03 31.68
CA ARG A 51 -11.84 -26.68 32.80
C ARG A 51 -10.44 -27.14 32.40
N SER A 52 -9.46 -26.72 33.19
CA SER A 52 -8.10 -27.24 33.14
C SER A 52 -8.07 -28.68 33.64
N SER A 53 -7.34 -29.54 32.93
CA SER A 53 -7.01 -30.88 33.39
C SER A 53 -5.52 -30.95 33.74
N ARG A 54 -5.28 -31.05 35.05
CA ARG A 54 -4.03 -31.52 35.64
C ARG A 54 -4.17 -33.03 35.77
N ALA A 55 -3.27 -33.80 35.15
CA ALA A 55 -3.17 -35.24 35.36
C ALA A 55 -1.71 -35.60 35.64
N SER A 56 -1.52 -36.18 36.82
CA SER A 56 -0.30 -36.80 37.35
C SER A 56 -0.34 -38.31 37.13
N GLY A 57 0.81 -38.92 36.83
CA GLY A 57 1.03 -40.37 36.79
C GLY A 57 2.35 -40.67 36.07
N THR A 58 3.49 -40.66 36.77
CA THR A 58 4.20 -41.82 37.37
C THR A 58 5.10 -42.60 36.42
N ASP A 59 6.41 -42.43 36.66
CA ASP A 59 7.40 -43.49 36.97
C ASP A 59 8.56 -43.76 35.98
N LYS A 60 9.71 -43.99 36.63
CA LYS A 60 10.99 -44.60 36.22
C LYS A 60 12.08 -43.75 35.55
N GLY A 61 13.07 -43.40 36.38
CA GLY A 61 14.44 -43.10 35.99
C GLY A 61 15.40 -43.34 37.15
N THR A 62 16.11 -44.47 37.13
CA THR A 62 17.07 -44.92 38.14
C THR A 62 18.51 -44.62 37.71
N THR A 63 19.25 -43.99 38.64
CA THR A 63 20.71 -44.05 38.94
C THR A 63 21.79 -43.47 38.02
N GLY A 64 22.60 -42.60 38.67
CA GLY A 64 24.07 -42.54 38.60
C GLY A 64 24.61 -41.26 37.94
N GLY A 65 25.45 -40.41 38.53
CA GLY A 65 26.13 -40.35 39.82
C GLY A 65 27.25 -39.28 39.78
N LYS A 66 27.67 -38.81 40.97
CA LYS A 66 28.87 -37.98 41.33
C LYS A 66 28.80 -36.46 41.07
N ARG A 67 28.76 -35.61 42.13
CA ARG A 67 29.86 -35.04 42.98
C ARG A 67 30.76 -34.08 42.17
N THR A 68 31.12 -32.85 42.55
CA THR A 68 31.09 -32.05 43.81
C THR A 68 31.59 -30.62 43.51
N SER A 69 31.23 -29.65 44.39
CA SER A 69 31.95 -28.40 44.75
C SER A 69 31.97 -27.26 43.71
N SER A 70 31.86 -25.96 44.04
CA SER A 70 32.08 -25.20 45.28
C SER A 70 31.52 -23.77 45.17
N GLY A 71 30.98 -23.25 46.28
CA GLY A 71 31.11 -21.85 46.76
C GLY A 71 30.44 -20.71 45.97
N THR A 72 29.85 -19.67 46.54
CA THR A 72 29.67 -19.17 47.91
C THR A 72 28.61 -18.07 47.81
N GLY A 73 27.66 -18.02 48.75
CA GLY A 73 26.69 -16.92 48.84
C GLY A 73 27.12 -15.84 49.83
N ARG A 74 26.57 -14.62 49.67
CA ARG A 74 25.97 -13.82 50.76
C ARG A 74 25.36 -12.49 50.27
N LYS A 75 24.18 -12.19 50.81
CA LYS A 75 23.46 -10.88 50.81
C LYS A 75 24.25 -9.81 51.59
N PRO A 76 23.94 -8.50 51.41
CA PRO A 76 22.99 -7.78 52.31
C PRO A 76 21.99 -6.90 51.51
N SER A 77 20.68 -6.84 51.83
CA SER A 77 19.98 -6.00 52.82
C SER A 77 20.10 -4.46 52.64
N GLY A 78 18.97 -3.84 52.26
CA GLY A 78 18.39 -2.63 52.86
C GLY A 78 19.19 -1.32 52.82
N GLY A 79 18.78 -0.39 51.95
CA GLY A 79 19.22 1.00 51.98
C GLY A 79 18.31 1.89 51.15
N ARG A 80 17.65 2.82 51.81
CA ARG A 80 16.52 3.65 51.39
C ARG A 80 16.95 4.73 50.37
N ALA A 81 16.03 5.04 49.45
CA ALA A 81 16.19 5.98 48.34
C ALA A 81 16.55 7.41 48.79
N GLY A 82 17.61 7.95 48.17
CA GLY A 82 17.88 9.38 48.08
C GLY A 82 17.63 9.86 46.66
N ALA A 83 16.73 10.82 46.50
CA ALA A 83 16.42 11.49 45.26
C ALA A 83 17.66 12.26 44.76
N GLY A 84 18.25 11.78 43.67
CA GLY A 84 19.31 12.47 42.93
C GLY A 84 18.83 12.78 41.52
N SER A 85 18.39 14.02 41.32
CA SER A 85 18.20 14.65 40.01
C SER A 85 19.45 14.40 39.15
N ARG A 86 19.34 13.49 38.18
CA ARG A 86 20.33 13.33 37.11
C ARG A 86 19.83 14.12 35.92
N GLY A 87 20.55 15.21 35.65
CA GLY A 87 20.29 16.15 34.58
C GLY A 87 20.01 15.46 33.26
N ALA A 88 18.93 15.89 32.63
CA ALA A 88 18.64 15.64 31.24
C ALA A 88 19.85 16.10 30.41
N LYS A 89 20.61 15.15 29.87
CA LYS A 89 21.53 15.44 28.78
C LYS A 89 20.67 16.01 27.64
N GLY A 90 20.91 17.27 27.29
CA GLY A 90 20.21 17.96 26.22
C GLY A 90 20.20 17.10 24.96
N GLY A 91 19.01 16.65 24.57
CA GLY A 91 18.81 16.03 23.27
C GLY A 91 19.20 17.05 22.21
N GLN A 92 20.10 16.68 21.31
CA GLN A 92 20.28 17.43 20.07
C GLN A 92 18.91 17.59 19.42
N LYS A 93 18.49 18.85 19.26
CA LYS A 93 17.27 19.22 18.53
C LYS A 93 17.40 18.61 17.13
N ALA A 94 16.38 17.90 16.66
CA ALA A 94 16.39 17.33 15.32
C ALA A 94 16.70 18.45 14.31
N PRO A 95 17.48 18.17 13.24
CA PRO A 95 17.66 19.14 12.16
C PRO A 95 16.27 19.59 11.68
N ALA A 96 16.05 20.91 11.59
CA ALA A 96 14.78 21.44 11.12
C ALA A 96 14.63 21.10 9.64
N GLY A 97 13.89 20.03 9.34
CA GLY A 97 13.55 19.65 7.98
C GLY A 97 12.36 20.44 7.44
N LYS A 98 12.25 20.49 6.13
CA LYS A 98 11.11 21.09 5.43
C LYS A 98 10.31 19.98 4.73
N ASP A 99 8.99 20.09 4.77
CA ASP A 99 8.06 19.28 3.99
C ASP A 99 7.09 20.25 3.34
N HIS A 100 7.31 20.52 2.06
CA HIS A 100 6.54 21.53 1.35
C HIS A 100 6.27 21.08 -0.09
N GLN A 101 5.22 21.67 -0.64
CA GLN A 101 4.83 21.47 -2.03
C GLN A 101 5.34 22.67 -2.82
N GLU A 102 6.36 22.45 -3.64
CA GLU A 102 6.84 23.48 -4.57
C GLU A 102 6.12 23.36 -5.90
N VAL A 103 5.96 24.52 -6.53
CA VAL A 103 5.48 24.63 -7.91
C VAL A 103 6.65 25.08 -8.77
N GLU A 104 6.99 24.26 -9.75
CA GLU A 104 8.19 24.48 -10.57
C GLU A 104 7.84 24.41 -12.06
N TRP A 105 8.29 25.40 -12.83
CA TRP A 105 8.37 25.29 -14.29
C TRP A 105 9.77 24.82 -14.69
N GLN A 106 9.86 23.78 -15.51
CA GLN A 106 11.16 23.26 -15.99
C GLN A 106 11.24 23.29 -17.52
N PHE A 107 12.34 23.83 -18.04
CA PHE A 107 12.61 23.90 -19.48
C PHE A 107 14.03 23.45 -19.82
N ASP A 108 14.18 22.67 -20.88
CA ASP A 108 15.48 22.40 -21.50
C ASP A 108 15.88 23.61 -22.36
N ALA A 109 17.15 24.03 -22.26
CA ALA A 109 17.69 25.20 -22.95
C ALA A 109 19.00 24.84 -23.65
N ASP A 110 19.15 25.22 -24.93
CA ASP A 110 20.36 24.91 -25.69
C ASP A 110 21.52 25.87 -25.36
N ASP A 111 21.22 27.09 -24.92
CA ASP A 111 22.19 28.13 -24.53
C ASP A 111 21.75 28.87 -23.27
N LEU A 112 22.36 28.54 -22.12
CA LEU A 112 22.08 29.21 -20.85
C LEU A 112 22.64 30.65 -20.78
N GLY A 113 23.62 30.99 -21.62
CA GLY A 113 24.17 32.35 -21.71
C GLY A 113 23.14 33.32 -22.28
N ALA A 114 22.40 32.90 -23.30
CA ALA A 114 21.29 33.68 -23.85
C ALA A 114 20.17 33.91 -22.81
N VAL A 115 19.85 32.88 -22.01
CA VAL A 115 18.87 33.00 -20.92
C VAL A 115 19.35 33.97 -19.85
N GLU A 116 20.61 33.87 -19.43
CA GLU A 116 21.20 34.80 -18.45
C GLU A 116 21.20 36.25 -18.95
N GLY A 117 21.54 36.47 -20.22
CA GLY A 117 21.46 37.78 -20.86
C GLY A 117 20.04 38.35 -20.80
N TRP A 118 19.06 37.56 -21.23
CA TRP A 118 17.65 37.94 -21.20
C TRP A 118 17.17 38.25 -19.78
N LEU A 119 17.53 37.45 -18.77
CA LEU A 119 17.14 37.71 -17.37
C LEU A 119 17.73 39.02 -16.84
N ARG A 120 18.97 39.37 -17.22
CA ARG A 120 19.60 40.63 -16.80
C ARG A 120 18.98 41.85 -17.48
N GLU A 121 18.46 41.70 -18.69
CA GLU A 121 17.85 42.78 -19.49
C GLU A 121 16.35 42.95 -19.21
N SER A 122 15.61 41.87 -18.95
CA SER A 122 14.14 41.82 -18.88
C SER A 122 13.51 42.19 -17.52
N ALA A 123 14.19 42.99 -16.69
CA ALA A 123 13.64 43.46 -15.41
C ALA A 123 12.72 44.69 -15.53
N VAL A 124 12.40 45.15 -16.75
CA VAL A 124 11.68 46.40 -16.97
C VAL A 124 10.29 46.15 -17.56
N GLY A 125 9.24 46.29 -16.75
CA GLY A 125 7.84 46.40 -17.20
C GLY A 125 6.91 45.21 -16.92
N SER A 126 7.42 44.07 -16.44
CA SER A 126 6.62 42.85 -16.18
C SER A 126 6.03 42.76 -14.76
N GLY A 127 6.43 43.65 -13.85
CA GLY A 127 6.06 43.58 -12.43
C GLY A 127 6.81 42.49 -11.63
N VAL A 128 7.80 41.84 -12.25
CA VAL A 128 8.74 40.89 -11.64
C VAL A 128 10.10 41.55 -11.45
N VAL A 129 10.73 41.37 -10.29
CA VAL A 129 12.05 41.88 -9.96
C VAL A 129 12.98 40.71 -9.68
N LEU A 130 14.13 40.68 -10.35
CA LEU A 130 15.19 39.72 -10.10
C LEU A 130 16.25 40.31 -9.17
N GLY A 131 16.64 39.54 -8.16
CA GLY A 131 17.70 39.87 -7.22
C GLY A 131 19.09 39.59 -7.78
N THR A 132 20.12 39.86 -6.97
CA THR A 132 21.51 39.58 -7.31
C THR A 132 21.72 38.08 -7.55
N VAL A 133 22.30 37.75 -8.71
CA VAL A 133 22.63 36.37 -9.07
C VAL A 133 23.70 35.79 -8.13
N SER A 134 23.51 34.54 -7.73
CA SER A 134 24.53 33.73 -7.06
C SER A 134 24.94 32.54 -7.93
N SER A 135 26.10 31.97 -7.67
CA SER A 135 26.58 30.76 -8.35
C SER A 135 27.07 29.74 -7.34
N ASP A 136 26.77 28.47 -7.60
CA ASP A 136 27.20 27.36 -6.74
C ASP A 136 27.50 26.11 -7.57
N ASP A 137 28.41 25.28 -7.06
CA ASP A 137 28.74 23.98 -7.65
C ASP A 137 28.16 22.90 -6.75
N LEU A 138 27.28 22.09 -7.31
CA LEU A 138 26.47 21.11 -6.59
C LEU A 138 26.85 19.70 -7.02
N VAL A 139 26.92 18.81 -6.04
CA VAL A 139 27.15 17.39 -6.27
C VAL A 139 26.02 16.59 -5.65
N ASP A 140 25.14 16.05 -6.50
CA ASP A 140 23.99 15.25 -6.11
C ASP A 140 24.31 13.76 -6.24
N GLY A 141 24.44 13.04 -5.12
CA GLY A 141 24.46 11.58 -5.10
C GLY A 141 23.03 11.04 -5.03
N TYR A 142 22.63 10.20 -5.98
CA TYR A 142 21.32 9.53 -5.95
C TYR A 142 21.47 8.11 -5.39
N TYR A 143 20.50 7.69 -4.56
CA TYR A 143 20.58 6.44 -3.80
C TYR A 143 19.30 5.61 -3.96
N ASP A 144 19.46 4.28 -4.01
CA ASP A 144 18.37 3.30 -3.92
C ASP A 144 18.92 1.95 -3.43
N THR A 145 18.04 0.99 -3.17
CA THR A 145 18.42 -0.41 -2.91
C THR A 145 18.61 -1.17 -4.22
N GLY A 146 19.26 -2.34 -4.18
CA GLY A 146 19.41 -3.20 -5.35
C GLY A 146 18.09 -3.67 -5.97
N ASP A 147 17.02 -3.72 -5.17
CA ASP A 147 15.65 -4.04 -5.58
C ASP A 147 14.76 -2.81 -5.88
N TRP A 148 15.33 -1.60 -5.87
CA TRP A 148 14.67 -0.32 -6.19
C TRP A 148 13.51 0.05 -5.27
N ARG A 149 13.67 -0.12 -3.96
CA ARG A 149 12.59 0.13 -2.98
C ARG A 149 12.13 1.59 -2.95
N LEU A 150 13.04 2.55 -3.06
CA LEU A 150 12.68 3.96 -3.03
C LEU A 150 11.89 4.35 -4.29
N TYR A 151 12.40 3.94 -5.46
CA TYR A 151 11.68 4.10 -6.72
C TYR A 151 10.28 3.47 -6.69
N ARG A 152 10.17 2.21 -6.23
CA ARG A 152 8.87 1.50 -6.13
C ARG A 152 7.91 2.17 -5.15
N ALA A 153 8.44 2.83 -4.12
CA ALA A 153 7.64 3.65 -3.21
C ALA A 153 7.29 5.04 -3.79
N GLY A 154 7.69 5.34 -5.02
CA GLY A 154 7.42 6.61 -5.68
C GLY A 154 8.34 7.74 -5.25
N TYR A 155 9.58 7.44 -4.83
CA TYR A 155 10.56 8.43 -4.38
C TYR A 155 11.92 8.33 -5.08
N ALA A 156 12.53 9.48 -5.35
CA ALA A 156 13.96 9.61 -5.58
C ALA A 156 14.63 10.22 -4.34
N LEU A 157 15.66 9.56 -3.82
CA LEU A 157 16.50 10.10 -2.76
C LEU A 157 17.79 10.66 -3.36
N ARG A 158 18.12 11.90 -3.00
CA ARG A 158 19.43 12.50 -3.25
C ARG A 158 20.06 13.00 -1.95
N ILE A 159 21.39 12.97 -1.91
CA ILE A 159 22.18 13.73 -0.93
C ILE A 159 23.03 14.70 -1.74
N ARG A 160 22.80 15.99 -1.52
CA ARG A 160 23.45 17.10 -2.19
C ARG A 160 24.58 17.62 -1.33
N GLU A 161 25.75 17.78 -1.93
CA GLU A 161 26.87 18.54 -1.38
C GLU A 161 27.00 19.86 -2.12
N ALA A 162 27.00 20.96 -1.37
CA ALA A 162 27.09 22.32 -1.85
C ALA A 162 28.04 23.12 -0.94
N ARG A 163 28.47 24.31 -1.37
CA ARG A 163 29.30 25.18 -0.51
C ARG A 163 28.58 25.60 0.77
N SER A 164 27.25 25.72 0.72
CA SER A 164 26.41 26.05 1.87
C SER A 164 26.19 24.90 2.86
N GLY A 165 26.64 23.69 2.53
CA GLY A 165 26.51 22.49 3.36
C GLY A 165 25.93 21.29 2.61
N THR A 166 25.63 20.24 3.36
CA THR A 166 25.03 19.01 2.82
C THR A 166 23.54 18.96 3.15
N GLU A 167 22.72 18.56 2.19
CA GLU A 167 21.27 18.37 2.37
C GLU A 167 20.83 17.03 1.77
N ALA A 168 20.00 16.29 2.49
CA ALA A 168 19.28 15.16 1.94
C ALA A 168 17.89 15.59 1.48
N THR A 169 17.45 15.04 0.36
CA THR A 169 16.14 15.33 -0.21
C THR A 169 15.47 14.04 -0.71
N MET A 170 14.22 13.83 -0.31
CA MET A 170 13.32 12.88 -0.97
C MET A 170 12.28 13.62 -1.81
N LYS A 171 12.29 13.36 -3.12
CA LYS A 171 11.32 13.93 -4.07
C LYS A 171 10.33 12.85 -4.53
N SER A 172 9.05 13.16 -4.55
CA SER A 172 8.05 12.27 -5.15
C SER A 172 8.25 12.16 -6.66
N LEU A 173 8.15 10.93 -7.18
CA LEU A 173 8.25 10.60 -8.60
C LEU A 173 6.95 10.85 -9.38
N SER A 174 5.85 11.19 -8.70
CA SER A 174 4.56 11.40 -9.35
C SER A 174 4.61 12.44 -10.49
N GLY A 175 3.85 12.14 -11.54
CA GLY A 175 3.98 12.68 -12.89
C GLY A 175 3.65 14.16 -13.02
N ALA A 176 4.38 14.84 -13.90
CA ALA A 176 4.10 16.20 -14.34
C ALA A 176 2.89 16.24 -15.28
N GLU A 177 1.96 17.17 -15.08
CA GLU A 177 1.01 17.57 -16.11
C GLU A 177 1.58 18.80 -16.86
N GLY A 178 2.18 18.57 -18.03
CA GLY A 178 2.80 19.64 -18.82
C GLY A 178 4.16 20.13 -18.26
N ASN A 179 4.46 21.42 -18.40
CA ASN A 179 5.70 22.04 -17.91
C ASN A 179 5.65 22.45 -16.42
N LEU A 180 4.47 22.40 -15.80
CA LEU A 180 4.27 22.75 -14.39
C LEU A 180 4.30 21.48 -13.53
N ARG A 181 5.29 21.37 -12.66
CA ARG A 181 5.41 20.25 -11.72
C ARG A 181 4.94 20.70 -10.33
N ARG A 182 4.01 19.94 -9.74
CA ARG A 182 3.66 20.02 -8.31
C ARG A 182 4.19 18.76 -7.65
N ARG A 183 5.26 18.90 -6.87
CA ARG A 183 5.91 17.74 -6.25
C ARG A 183 6.11 18.00 -4.77
N ARG A 184 5.81 16.99 -3.96
CA ARG A 184 6.14 17.00 -2.54
C ARG A 184 7.64 16.74 -2.42
N GLU A 185 8.33 17.64 -1.74
CA GLU A 185 9.74 17.57 -1.44
C GLU A 185 9.93 17.59 0.07
N ILE A 186 10.70 16.62 0.56
CA ILE A 186 11.08 16.56 1.96
C ILE A 186 12.59 16.72 2.00
N SER A 187 13.09 17.72 2.73
CA SER A 187 14.52 17.97 2.87
C SER A 187 14.97 18.07 4.32
N GLU A 188 16.21 17.69 4.59
CA GLU A 188 16.86 17.91 5.88
C GLU A 188 18.37 18.16 5.71
N PRO A 189 18.96 19.07 6.50
CA PRO A 189 20.40 19.27 6.49
C PRO A 189 21.13 18.08 7.11
N LEU A 190 22.28 17.73 6.54
CA LEU A 190 23.18 16.68 7.02
C LEU A 190 24.56 17.23 7.37
N LYS A 191 25.28 16.51 8.23
CA LYS A 191 26.66 16.85 8.60
C LYS A 191 27.70 16.47 7.55
N ASP A 192 27.38 15.50 6.69
CA ASP A 192 28.25 14.96 5.65
C ASP A 192 27.40 14.25 4.58
N ALA A 193 27.98 14.05 3.39
CA ALA A 193 27.32 13.45 2.23
C ALA A 193 27.25 11.91 2.28
N GLU A 194 27.04 11.35 3.47
CA GLU A 194 27.03 9.90 3.70
C GLU A 194 25.62 9.37 3.97
N ILE A 195 25.22 8.32 3.23
CA ILE A 195 23.93 7.65 3.42
C ILE A 195 23.78 7.07 4.83
N GLY A 196 24.89 6.63 5.43
CA GLY A 196 24.92 6.13 6.81
C GLY A 196 24.63 7.21 7.86
N THR A 197 24.93 8.48 7.56
CA THR A 197 24.54 9.61 8.39
C THR A 197 23.04 9.86 8.28
N LEU A 198 22.50 9.90 7.07
CA LEU A 198 21.06 10.07 6.84
C LEU A 198 20.23 8.99 7.54
N ARG A 199 20.66 7.72 7.46
CA ARG A 199 19.95 6.60 8.10
C ARG A 199 19.82 6.75 9.62
N LYS A 200 20.79 7.41 10.26
CA LYS A 200 20.79 7.67 11.71
C LYS A 200 20.10 8.98 12.08
N SER A 201 19.73 9.78 11.09
CA SER A 201 19.06 11.05 11.29
C SER A 201 17.66 10.86 11.87
N ARG A 202 17.29 11.83 12.71
CA ARG A 202 15.94 11.99 13.27
C ARG A 202 15.14 13.05 12.53
N GLY A 203 15.64 13.55 11.41
CA GLY A 203 14.88 14.42 10.52
C GLY A 203 13.86 13.62 9.69
N PRO A 204 12.98 14.34 8.97
CA PRO A 204 11.88 13.74 8.23
C PRO A 204 12.33 12.82 7.07
N VAL A 205 13.45 13.11 6.42
CA VAL A 205 14.02 12.26 5.36
C VAL A 205 14.59 10.99 5.96
N GLY A 206 15.36 11.11 7.05
CA GLY A 206 15.93 9.95 7.75
C GLY A 206 14.86 9.01 8.34
N GLU A 207 13.76 9.56 8.85
CA GLU A 207 12.59 8.79 9.31
C GLU A 207 11.92 8.02 8.18
N LYS A 208 11.61 8.69 7.07
CA LYS A 208 10.97 8.05 5.90
C LYS A 208 11.89 6.99 5.28
N LEU A 209 13.19 7.26 5.20
CA LEU A 209 14.19 6.30 4.72
C LEU A 209 14.19 5.02 5.56
N ARG A 210 14.20 5.14 6.89
CA ARG A 210 14.17 3.97 7.79
C ARG A 210 12.90 3.14 7.62
N LEU A 211 11.74 3.77 7.45
CA LEU A 211 10.49 3.04 7.21
C LEU A 211 10.55 2.24 5.90
N LEU A 212 10.98 2.88 4.81
CA LEU A 212 11.03 2.27 3.48
C LEU A 212 12.04 1.12 3.37
N LEU A 213 13.22 1.31 3.97
CA LEU A 213 14.31 0.33 3.87
C LEU A 213 14.20 -0.78 4.91
N GLY A 214 13.62 -0.50 6.08
CA GLY A 214 13.78 -1.38 7.25
C GLY A 214 15.25 -1.56 7.58
N ASP A 215 15.71 -2.81 7.58
CA ASP A 215 17.11 -3.15 7.84
C ASP A 215 18.03 -3.11 6.60
N ARG A 216 17.48 -2.91 5.40
CA ARG A 216 18.25 -2.90 4.15
C ARG A 216 19.12 -1.66 3.98
N GLU A 217 20.18 -1.81 3.20
CA GLU A 217 21.10 -0.74 2.84
C GLU A 217 20.79 -0.17 1.46
N ALA A 218 20.83 1.16 1.35
CA ALA A 218 20.78 1.86 0.08
C ALA A 218 22.21 2.21 -0.37
N GLY A 219 22.50 1.96 -1.64
CA GLY A 219 23.76 2.32 -2.29
C GLY A 219 23.59 3.54 -3.20
N LYS A 220 24.69 4.21 -3.52
CA LYS A 220 24.70 5.27 -4.53
C LYS A 220 24.55 4.63 -5.90
N ILE A 221 23.49 4.98 -6.64
CA ILE A 221 23.20 4.43 -7.97
C ILE A 221 23.86 5.25 -9.09
N PHE A 222 23.95 6.57 -8.93
CA PHE A 222 24.69 7.48 -9.81
C PHE A 222 24.89 8.83 -9.12
N GLN A 223 25.62 9.73 -9.79
CA GLN A 223 25.87 11.10 -9.34
C GLN A 223 25.53 12.09 -10.45
N VAL A 224 25.15 13.31 -10.08
CA VAL A 224 25.00 14.46 -10.99
C VAL A 224 25.83 15.61 -10.44
N ARG A 225 26.65 16.22 -11.29
CA ARG A 225 27.42 17.43 -10.95
C ARG A 225 26.77 18.61 -11.66
N THR A 226 26.44 19.68 -10.95
CA THR A 226 25.70 20.81 -11.52
C THR A 226 26.39 22.12 -11.17
N SER A 227 26.67 22.94 -12.18
CA SER A 227 26.97 24.36 -11.97
C SER A 227 25.66 25.13 -12.06
N ARG A 228 25.25 25.74 -10.95
CA ARG A 228 23.96 26.42 -10.78
C ARG A 228 24.15 27.92 -10.69
N LYS A 229 23.33 28.68 -11.42
CA LYS A 229 23.13 30.13 -11.19
C LYS A 229 21.70 30.38 -10.71
N THR A 230 21.54 31.12 -9.62
CA THR A 230 20.22 31.40 -9.03
C THR A 230 19.94 32.90 -9.03
N PHE A 231 18.76 33.27 -9.53
CA PHE A 231 18.22 34.63 -9.54
C PHE A 231 17.01 34.67 -8.59
N PRO A 232 17.12 35.29 -7.41
CA PRO A 232 15.98 35.46 -6.51
C PRO A 232 14.85 36.23 -7.21
N LEU A 233 13.61 35.81 -7.03
CA LEU A 233 12.45 36.40 -7.71
C LEU A 233 11.51 37.04 -6.67
N SER A 234 11.15 38.31 -6.92
CA SER A 234 10.21 39.09 -6.11
C SER A 234 9.15 39.76 -7.00
N LEU A 235 7.99 40.10 -6.45
CA LEU A 235 6.94 40.84 -7.16
C LEU A 235 6.91 42.30 -6.73
N ALA A 236 6.81 43.21 -7.69
CA ALA A 236 6.65 44.64 -7.43
C ALA A 236 5.29 44.89 -6.73
N VAL A 237 5.30 45.77 -5.72
CA VAL A 237 4.07 46.22 -5.04
C VAL A 237 3.43 47.30 -5.90
N GLU A 238 2.17 47.14 -6.29
CA GLU A 238 1.41 48.24 -6.89
C GLU A 238 1.21 49.32 -5.82
N ALA A 239 1.75 50.52 -6.05
CA ALA A 239 1.49 51.65 -5.17
C ALA A 239 -0.01 51.98 -5.27
N SER A 240 -0.78 51.68 -4.22
CA SER A 240 -2.13 52.22 -4.11
C SER A 240 -2.02 53.73 -3.96
N GLU A 241 -2.42 54.47 -5.00
CA GLU A 241 -2.65 55.91 -4.90
C GLU A 241 -3.76 56.15 -3.87
N GLY A 242 -3.38 56.55 -2.64
CA GLY A 242 -4.35 56.95 -1.62
C GLY A 242 -3.96 56.60 -0.19
N ALA A 243 -2.91 57.23 0.34
CA ALA A 243 -2.76 57.37 1.79
C ALA A 243 -2.12 58.71 2.12
N THR A 244 -2.97 59.68 2.43
CA THR A 244 -2.63 60.99 3.00
C THR A 244 -1.83 60.83 4.29
N SER A 245 -0.80 61.65 4.42
CA SER A 245 0.06 61.79 5.60
C SER A 245 -0.75 62.00 6.89
N GLY A 246 -0.76 60.97 7.75
CA GLY A 246 -1.21 61.07 9.15
C GLY A 246 0.00 60.97 10.07
N SER A 247 0.42 62.10 10.62
CA SER A 247 1.43 62.18 11.69
C SER A 247 0.87 61.55 12.98
N SER A 248 1.45 60.46 13.46
CA SER A 248 1.19 59.96 14.82
C SER A 248 2.44 60.15 15.69
N ASN A 249 2.31 61.04 16.68
CA ASN A 249 3.27 61.24 17.76
C ASN A 249 3.53 59.94 18.51
N GLY A 250 4.80 59.61 18.73
CA GLY A 250 5.22 58.52 19.61
C GLY A 250 5.03 58.90 21.08
N GLU A 251 4.30 58.06 21.81
CA GLU A 251 4.13 58.15 23.26
C GLU A 251 5.25 57.38 23.96
N ILE A 252 6.01 58.06 24.82
CA ILE A 252 7.09 57.50 25.64
C ILE A 252 6.50 57.16 27.01
N VAL A 253 6.48 55.88 27.39
CA VAL A 253 6.09 55.44 28.74
C VAL A 253 7.34 55.02 29.53
N GLN A 254 7.56 55.71 30.65
CA GLN A 254 8.67 55.49 31.60
C GLN A 254 8.20 54.55 32.71
N ASP A 255 8.96 53.49 33.02
CA ASP A 255 8.64 52.62 34.15
C ASP A 255 9.19 53.14 35.48
N ALA A 256 8.68 52.59 36.59
CA ALA A 256 8.94 53.01 37.97
C ALA A 256 10.38 52.79 38.47
N SER A 257 11.33 52.43 37.58
CA SER A 257 12.75 52.28 37.89
C SER A 257 13.63 53.29 37.14
N GLY A 258 13.05 54.21 36.38
CA GLY A 258 13.77 55.33 35.77
C GLY A 258 14.68 54.99 34.58
N ASN A 259 14.54 53.81 33.96
CA ASN A 259 15.30 53.46 32.76
C ASN A 259 14.44 53.57 31.50
N VAL A 260 14.93 54.31 30.50
CA VAL A 260 14.39 54.33 29.13
C VAL A 260 15.02 53.18 28.35
N ARG A 261 14.22 52.22 27.88
CA ARG A 261 14.67 51.16 26.96
C ARG A 261 13.77 51.13 25.74
N GLU A 262 14.39 51.22 24.57
CA GLU A 262 13.76 50.94 23.28
C GLU A 262 13.53 49.42 23.19
N VAL A 263 12.27 49.01 23.10
CA VAL A 263 11.88 47.60 22.98
C VAL A 263 12.16 47.16 21.54
N SER A 264 13.27 46.46 21.32
CA SER A 264 13.46 45.63 20.12
C SER A 264 12.59 44.38 20.26
N GLY A 265 11.30 44.55 19.94
CA GLY A 265 10.40 43.44 19.68
C GLY A 265 10.64 42.90 18.27
N ASP A 266 11.10 41.66 18.18
CA ASP A 266 10.86 40.81 17.01
C ASP A 266 9.35 40.69 16.81
N GLY A 267 8.81 41.54 15.95
CA GLY A 267 7.39 41.63 15.70
C GLY A 267 7.08 42.80 14.78
N ALA A 268 6.95 42.50 13.49
CA ALA A 268 6.37 43.34 12.45
C ALA A 268 7.02 44.73 12.26
N SER A 269 8.13 44.79 11.53
CA SER A 269 8.56 45.99 10.81
C SER A 269 7.98 46.00 9.39
N GLY A 270 6.94 46.79 9.19
CA GLY A 270 6.54 47.25 7.87
C GLY A 270 7.39 48.45 7.45
N VAL A 271 8.35 48.22 6.54
CA VAL A 271 8.89 49.21 5.59
C VAL A 271 9.26 48.48 4.28
N GLY A 272 8.39 48.57 3.27
CA GLY A 272 8.74 48.65 1.84
C GLY A 272 9.63 47.59 1.15
N GLY A 273 9.57 46.31 1.49
CA GLY A 273 10.27 45.25 0.74
C GLY A 273 9.34 44.42 -0.13
N SER A 274 9.60 44.33 -1.45
CA SER A 274 8.99 43.33 -2.32
C SER A 274 9.25 41.93 -1.76
N GLY A 275 8.21 41.23 -1.29
CA GLY A 275 8.36 39.87 -0.77
C GLY A 275 8.95 38.95 -1.83
N ARG A 276 10.01 38.20 -1.48
CA ARG A 276 10.54 37.12 -2.33
C ARG A 276 9.45 36.08 -2.51
N VAL A 277 9.18 35.70 -3.76
CA VAL A 277 8.14 34.72 -4.11
C VAL A 277 8.73 33.45 -4.74
N GLY A 278 10.04 33.43 -5.02
CA GLY A 278 10.74 32.26 -5.55
C GLY A 278 12.12 32.58 -6.12
N GLU A 279 12.51 31.85 -7.16
CA GLU A 279 13.77 32.01 -7.89
C GLU A 279 13.71 31.45 -9.32
N VAL A 280 14.59 31.98 -10.19
CA VAL A 280 14.94 31.38 -11.49
C VAL A 280 16.32 30.76 -11.37
N VAL A 281 16.46 29.54 -11.87
CA VAL A 281 17.65 28.72 -11.74
C VAL A 281 18.13 28.32 -13.13
N LEU A 282 19.42 28.51 -13.40
CA LEU A 282 20.10 28.03 -14.61
C LEU A 282 21.08 26.94 -14.22
N ASP A 283 20.84 25.72 -14.67
CA ASP A 283 21.63 24.55 -14.34
C ASP A 283 22.34 23.99 -15.56
N SER A 284 23.66 23.87 -15.47
CA SER A 284 24.47 23.04 -16.37
C SER A 284 24.91 21.79 -15.60
N SER A 285 24.30 20.65 -15.91
CA SER A 285 24.51 19.38 -15.23
C SER A 285 25.31 18.40 -16.08
N GLU A 286 26.23 17.66 -15.45
CA GLU A 286 26.95 16.53 -16.01
C GLU A 286 26.60 15.26 -15.23
N ILE A 287 26.32 14.18 -15.96
CA ILE A 287 26.01 12.87 -15.40
C ILE A 287 27.10 11.90 -15.85
N PRO A 288 28.08 11.58 -14.99
CA PRO A 288 29.09 10.58 -15.30
C PRO A 288 28.49 9.17 -15.34
N PHE A 289 28.94 8.36 -16.29
CA PHE A 289 28.57 6.95 -16.44
C PHE A 289 29.74 6.11 -17.00
N GLY A 290 29.69 4.80 -16.77
CA GLY A 290 30.72 3.86 -17.18
C GLY A 290 32.03 3.97 -16.38
N GLU A 291 32.97 3.07 -16.67
CA GLU A 291 34.30 3.06 -16.03
C GLU A 291 35.28 4.07 -16.64
N ALA A 292 34.96 4.60 -17.83
CA ALA A 292 35.81 5.51 -18.61
C ALA A 292 35.54 7.01 -18.35
N GLU A 293 34.77 7.35 -17.30
CA GLU A 293 34.32 8.72 -16.99
C GLU A 293 33.63 9.44 -18.17
N GLU A 294 32.91 8.70 -19.02
CA GLU A 294 32.02 9.33 -19.99
C GLU A 294 30.93 10.10 -19.26
N SER A 295 30.49 11.22 -19.82
CA SER A 295 29.42 12.02 -19.21
C SER A 295 28.41 12.46 -20.25
N THR A 296 27.15 12.58 -19.82
CA THR A 296 26.11 13.25 -20.60
C THR A 296 25.75 14.55 -19.91
N GLY A 297 25.61 15.60 -20.72
CA GLY A 297 25.21 16.92 -20.26
C GLY A 297 23.68 17.09 -20.26
N LEU A 298 23.19 17.94 -19.37
CA LEU A 298 21.82 18.46 -19.37
C LEU A 298 21.86 19.93 -18.96
N THR A 299 21.24 20.79 -19.76
CA THR A 299 21.11 22.23 -19.49
C THR A 299 19.65 22.58 -19.26
N ARG A 300 19.35 23.24 -18.14
CA ARG A 300 17.96 23.46 -17.69
C ARG A 300 17.75 24.84 -17.09
N VAL A 301 16.57 25.38 -17.36
CA VAL A 301 16.00 26.56 -16.69
C VAL A 301 14.87 26.08 -15.79
N GLU A 302 14.94 26.37 -14.49
CA GLU A 302 13.91 26.04 -13.51
C GLU A 302 13.38 27.36 -12.90
N VAL A 303 12.06 27.51 -12.82
CA VAL A 303 11.43 28.63 -12.08
C VAL A 303 10.68 28.04 -10.91
N GLU A 304 11.26 28.17 -9.72
CA GLU A 304 10.77 27.61 -8.46
C GLU A 304 10.05 28.69 -7.67
N VAL A 305 8.77 28.48 -7.35
CA VAL A 305 7.98 29.44 -6.57
C VAL A 305 7.11 28.76 -5.52
N ASP A 306 6.73 29.52 -4.50
CA ASP A 306 5.76 29.09 -3.53
C ASP A 306 4.40 28.80 -4.18
N ALA A 307 3.68 27.80 -3.68
CA ALA A 307 2.41 27.35 -4.26
C ALA A 307 1.35 28.47 -4.38
N GLY A 308 1.36 29.43 -3.45
CA GLY A 308 0.48 30.60 -3.48
C GLY A 308 0.85 31.63 -4.57
N ALA A 309 2.12 31.72 -4.95
CA ALA A 309 2.61 32.66 -5.97
C ALA A 309 2.44 32.13 -7.41
N ALA A 310 2.36 30.82 -7.58
CA ALA A 310 2.26 30.19 -8.91
C ALA A 310 1.00 30.55 -9.73
N SER A 311 -0.03 31.11 -9.09
CA SER A 311 -1.24 31.60 -9.75
C SER A 311 -1.14 33.08 -10.16
N ASP A 312 -0.12 33.83 -9.74
CA ASP A 312 0.03 35.25 -10.06
C ASP A 312 0.20 35.43 -11.58
N ARG A 313 -0.62 36.31 -12.16
CA ARG A 313 -0.65 36.56 -13.60
C ARG A 313 0.66 37.15 -14.12
N ARG A 314 1.36 37.95 -13.32
CA ARG A 314 2.64 38.58 -13.69
C ARG A 314 3.73 37.52 -13.82
N LEU A 315 3.80 36.63 -12.84
CA LEU A 315 4.75 35.51 -12.86
C LEU A 315 4.50 34.58 -14.05
N ARG A 316 3.25 34.20 -14.30
CA ARG A 316 2.89 33.38 -15.48
C ARG A 316 3.20 34.08 -16.79
N GLY A 317 2.97 35.39 -16.88
CA GLY A 317 3.32 36.21 -18.03
C GLY A 317 4.83 36.22 -18.28
N PHE A 318 5.61 36.47 -17.23
CA PHE A 318 7.07 36.44 -17.25
C PHE A 318 7.63 35.09 -17.71
N VAL A 319 7.15 33.99 -17.12
CA VAL A 319 7.58 32.63 -17.53
C VAL A 319 7.21 32.37 -18.99
N LYS A 320 6.02 32.80 -19.43
CA LYS A 320 5.59 32.59 -20.83
C LYS A 320 6.40 33.41 -21.82
N GLU A 321 6.74 34.64 -21.46
CA GLU A 321 7.58 35.52 -22.28
C GLU A 321 9.00 34.97 -22.40
N MET A 322 9.57 34.48 -21.30
CA MET A 322 10.86 33.78 -21.28
C MET A 322 10.84 32.55 -22.18
N GLU A 323 9.80 31.71 -22.07
CA GLU A 323 9.61 30.52 -22.91
C GLU A 323 9.59 30.87 -24.40
N VAL A 324 8.78 31.85 -24.79
CA VAL A 324 8.60 32.23 -26.20
C VAL A 324 9.83 32.93 -26.78
N SER A 325 10.41 33.88 -26.03
CA SER A 325 11.51 34.71 -26.52
C SER A 325 12.80 33.90 -26.73
N LEU A 326 13.00 32.86 -25.90
CA LEU A 326 14.21 32.04 -25.91
C LEU A 326 13.99 30.66 -26.56
N GLY A 327 12.78 30.38 -27.04
CA GLY A 327 12.45 29.09 -27.68
C GLY A 327 12.60 27.89 -26.74
N LEU A 328 12.35 28.08 -25.44
CA LEU A 328 12.57 27.05 -24.43
C LEU A 328 11.59 25.87 -24.59
N ARG A 329 12.09 24.65 -24.38
CA ARG A 329 11.30 23.42 -24.54
C ARG A 329 10.94 22.86 -23.17
N PRO A 330 9.67 22.52 -22.88
CA PRO A 330 9.30 21.86 -21.64
C PRO A 330 10.14 20.61 -21.36
N ALA A 331 10.72 20.54 -20.16
CA ALA A 331 11.53 19.40 -19.73
C ALA A 331 10.67 18.14 -19.57
N ARG A 332 10.99 17.09 -20.36
CA ARG A 332 10.22 15.83 -20.35
C ARG A 332 10.62 14.89 -19.21
N ILE A 333 11.90 14.87 -18.86
CA ILE A 333 12.46 13.99 -17.83
C ILE A 333 13.15 14.81 -16.74
N SER A 334 13.13 14.34 -15.52
CA SER A 334 13.88 14.89 -14.39
C SER A 334 15.37 14.52 -14.46
N LYS A 335 16.22 15.21 -13.69
CA LYS A 335 17.65 14.85 -13.54
C LYS A 335 17.85 13.40 -13.08
N TYR A 336 16.95 12.90 -12.23
CA TYR A 336 16.94 11.52 -11.77
C TYR A 336 16.66 10.52 -12.91
N GLU A 337 15.61 10.77 -13.70
CA GLU A 337 15.28 9.95 -14.87
C GLU A 337 16.39 9.98 -15.91
N ALA A 338 16.96 11.17 -16.20
CA ALA A 338 18.12 11.30 -17.08
C ALA A 338 19.32 10.47 -16.59
N GLY A 339 19.58 10.45 -15.28
CA GLY A 339 20.63 9.65 -14.67
C GLY A 339 20.41 8.14 -14.82
N ILE A 340 19.18 7.68 -14.62
CA ILE A 340 18.80 6.27 -14.88
C ILE A 340 19.08 5.91 -16.34
N PHE A 341 18.64 6.73 -17.30
CA PHE A 341 18.85 6.46 -18.72
C PHE A 341 20.33 6.46 -19.10
N ALA A 342 21.10 7.45 -18.65
CA ALA A 342 22.52 7.58 -18.95
C ALA A 342 23.35 6.40 -18.44
N THR A 343 22.98 5.85 -17.27
CA THR A 343 23.70 4.74 -16.65
C THR A 343 23.21 3.36 -17.09
N GLY A 344 22.19 3.29 -17.96
CA GLY A 344 21.59 2.03 -18.40
C GLY A 344 20.89 1.26 -17.27
N LEU A 345 20.58 1.93 -16.16
CA LEU A 345 19.85 1.34 -15.05
C LEU A 345 18.38 1.15 -15.42
N SER A 346 17.75 0.12 -14.86
CA SER A 346 16.35 -0.20 -15.14
C SER A 346 15.60 -0.48 -13.84
N PRO A 347 15.00 0.52 -13.20
CA PRO A 347 14.18 0.34 -12.00
C PRO A 347 13.01 -0.62 -12.20
N GLU A 348 12.52 -0.73 -13.44
CA GLU A 348 11.44 -1.62 -13.82
C GLU A 348 11.84 -3.09 -13.92
N SER A 349 13.16 -3.40 -13.91
CA SER A 349 13.59 -4.79 -13.86
C SER A 349 13.13 -5.38 -12.52
N ARG A 350 12.15 -6.28 -12.58
CA ARG A 350 11.70 -7.02 -11.40
C ARG A 350 12.79 -7.98 -10.97
N GLU A 351 12.87 -8.25 -9.67
CA GLU A 351 13.70 -9.37 -9.20
C GLU A 351 13.34 -10.62 -10.01
N ASP A 352 14.34 -11.19 -10.67
CA ASP A 352 14.15 -12.37 -11.48
C ASP A 352 14.13 -13.61 -10.57
N TYR A 353 12.92 -14.11 -10.32
CA TYR A 353 12.72 -15.38 -9.64
C TYR A 353 12.59 -16.55 -10.62
N GLY A 354 12.67 -16.29 -11.93
CA GLY A 354 12.43 -17.22 -13.03
C GLY A 354 11.12 -16.96 -13.78
N PRO A 355 10.79 -17.81 -14.79
CA PRO A 355 9.62 -17.64 -15.64
C PRO A 355 8.30 -17.59 -14.86
N THR A 356 7.41 -16.67 -15.24
CA THR A 356 6.07 -16.47 -14.66
C THR A 356 4.94 -16.78 -15.64
N GLY A 357 5.26 -17.10 -16.90
CA GLY A 357 4.30 -17.51 -17.92
C GLY A 357 3.60 -18.81 -17.53
N VAL A 358 2.29 -18.87 -17.80
CA VAL A 358 1.46 -20.06 -17.57
C VAL A 358 0.76 -20.41 -18.87
N ASP A 359 1.02 -21.61 -19.38
CA ASP A 359 0.36 -22.16 -20.56
C ASP A 359 0.16 -23.68 -20.44
N ALA A 360 -0.53 -24.26 -21.41
CA ALA A 360 -0.95 -25.66 -21.40
C ALA A 360 0.19 -26.68 -21.63
N SER A 361 1.38 -26.23 -22.05
CA SER A 361 2.53 -27.10 -22.29
C SER A 361 3.29 -27.48 -21.01
N LEU A 362 3.11 -26.70 -19.94
CA LEU A 362 3.81 -26.87 -18.68
C LEU A 362 3.44 -28.17 -17.94
N SER A 363 4.39 -28.67 -17.15
CA SER A 363 4.10 -29.58 -16.04
C SER A 363 3.39 -28.85 -14.88
N LEU A 364 2.79 -29.62 -13.98
CA LEU A 364 2.12 -29.07 -12.80
C LEU A 364 3.11 -28.35 -11.86
N GLY A 365 4.33 -28.87 -11.72
CA GLY A 365 5.40 -28.25 -10.94
C GLY A 365 5.85 -26.91 -11.53
N GLU A 366 6.11 -26.85 -12.84
CA GLU A 366 6.47 -25.61 -13.52
C GLU A 366 5.38 -24.55 -13.38
N MET A 367 4.11 -24.93 -13.57
CA MET A 367 2.97 -24.05 -13.36
C MET A 367 2.90 -23.54 -11.93
N ALA A 368 3.10 -24.41 -10.93
CA ALA A 368 3.10 -24.04 -9.53
C ALA A 368 4.13 -22.94 -9.25
N PHE A 369 5.37 -23.12 -9.70
CA PHE A 369 6.43 -22.14 -9.53
C PHE A 369 6.16 -20.84 -10.31
N ALA A 370 5.65 -20.90 -11.54
CA ALA A 370 5.27 -19.71 -12.31
C ALA A 370 4.23 -18.84 -11.55
N VAL A 371 3.21 -19.49 -10.98
CA VAL A 371 2.19 -18.80 -10.17
C VAL A 371 2.80 -18.23 -8.88
N LEU A 372 3.61 -19.00 -8.15
CA LEU A 372 4.23 -18.54 -6.91
C LEU A 372 5.18 -17.35 -7.16
N ARG A 373 6.02 -17.39 -8.20
CA ARG A 373 6.90 -16.30 -8.61
C ARG A 373 6.13 -15.03 -8.88
N LYS A 374 5.04 -15.13 -9.66
CA LYS A 374 4.17 -13.98 -9.96
C LYS A 374 3.59 -13.37 -8.68
N GLN A 375 3.03 -14.18 -7.78
CA GLN A 375 2.40 -13.65 -6.57
C GLN A 375 3.43 -13.10 -5.55
N PHE A 376 4.61 -13.71 -5.46
CA PHE A 376 5.68 -13.25 -4.57
C PHE A 376 6.27 -11.91 -5.06
N ALA A 377 6.48 -11.75 -6.37
CA ALA A 377 6.92 -10.49 -6.96
C ALA A 377 5.91 -9.35 -6.72
N VAL A 378 4.61 -9.61 -6.86
CA VAL A 378 3.57 -8.61 -6.55
C VAL A 378 3.53 -8.29 -5.06
N MET A 379 3.71 -9.28 -4.18
CA MET A 379 3.78 -9.02 -2.74
C MET A 379 4.95 -8.11 -2.39
N GLY A 380 6.15 -8.38 -2.91
CA GLY A 380 7.34 -7.58 -2.66
C GLY A 380 7.26 -6.17 -3.23
N SER A 381 6.59 -5.97 -4.38
CA SER A 381 6.47 -4.63 -4.96
C SER A 381 5.64 -3.66 -4.12
N HIS A 382 4.72 -4.16 -3.30
CA HIS A 382 3.85 -3.35 -2.42
C HIS A 382 4.36 -3.23 -0.98
N GLU A 383 5.45 -3.93 -0.62
CA GLU A 383 6.03 -3.84 0.73
C GLU A 383 6.52 -2.41 1.06
N PRO A 384 7.27 -1.70 0.19
CA PRO A 384 7.74 -0.35 0.50
C PRO A 384 6.59 0.63 0.76
N GLY A 385 5.55 0.59 -0.09
CA GLY A 385 4.34 1.41 0.07
C GLY A 385 3.58 1.07 1.37
N THR A 386 3.48 -0.22 1.70
CA THR A 386 2.85 -0.70 2.95
C THR A 386 3.61 -0.19 4.19
N ARG A 387 4.94 -0.27 4.17
CA ARG A 387 5.81 0.24 5.22
C ARG A 387 5.65 1.74 5.39
N LEU A 388 5.57 2.47 4.29
CA LEU A 388 5.39 3.92 4.30
C LEU A 388 4.01 4.34 4.83
N GLY A 389 2.95 3.64 4.42
CA GLY A 389 1.58 3.81 4.94
C GLY A 389 0.90 5.12 4.54
N GLU A 390 1.37 5.80 3.50
CA GLU A 390 0.72 6.99 2.93
C GLU A 390 -0.49 6.63 2.07
N ASP A 391 -0.44 5.49 1.38
CA ASP A 391 -1.57 4.92 0.63
C ASP A 391 -2.03 3.61 1.27
N ALA A 392 -3.32 3.54 1.62
CA ALA A 392 -3.94 2.35 2.19
C ALA A 392 -4.09 1.21 1.17
N GLU A 393 -4.03 1.52 -0.14
CA GLU A 393 -4.13 0.52 -1.20
C GLU A 393 -2.85 -0.30 -1.34
N GLU A 394 -1.67 0.24 -1.02
CA GLU A 394 -0.43 -0.54 -0.96
C GLU A 394 -0.53 -1.70 0.04
N LEU A 395 -1.07 -1.42 1.24
CA LEU A 395 -1.36 -2.45 2.24
C LEU A 395 -2.44 -3.43 1.74
N HIS A 396 -3.47 -2.94 1.06
CA HIS A 396 -4.51 -3.77 0.47
C HIS A 396 -3.91 -4.77 -0.52
N ASP A 397 -3.12 -4.30 -1.47
CA ASP A 397 -2.57 -5.08 -2.55
C ASP A 397 -1.50 -6.06 -2.08
N MET A 398 -0.62 -5.65 -1.16
CA MET A 398 0.32 -6.56 -0.50
C MET A 398 -0.43 -7.71 0.21
N ARG A 399 -1.53 -7.40 0.91
CA ARG A 399 -2.38 -8.40 1.58
C ARG A 399 -3.08 -9.31 0.58
N VAL A 400 -3.59 -8.77 -0.53
CA VAL A 400 -4.22 -9.54 -1.60
C VAL A 400 -3.21 -10.51 -2.22
N ALA A 401 -2.02 -10.04 -2.58
CA ALA A 401 -0.94 -10.86 -3.12
C ALA A 401 -0.52 -11.96 -2.15
N THR A 402 -0.32 -11.63 -0.87
CA THR A 402 -0.03 -12.58 0.21
C THR A 402 -1.10 -13.67 0.31
N ARG A 403 -2.38 -13.30 0.26
CA ARG A 403 -3.50 -14.26 0.31
C ARG A 403 -3.53 -15.17 -0.91
N ARG A 404 -3.27 -14.64 -2.11
CA ARG A 404 -3.18 -15.42 -3.36
C ARG A 404 -1.99 -16.37 -3.33
N LEU A 405 -0.83 -15.91 -2.86
CA LEU A 405 0.37 -16.74 -2.67
C LEU A 405 0.08 -17.92 -1.74
N ARG A 406 -0.56 -17.68 -0.58
CA ARG A 406 -0.99 -18.76 0.34
C ARG A 406 -1.99 -19.73 -0.31
N ALA A 407 -2.90 -19.22 -1.13
CA ALA A 407 -3.86 -20.05 -1.84
C ALA A 407 -3.17 -20.94 -2.89
N ALA A 408 -2.19 -20.40 -3.62
CA ALA A 408 -1.37 -21.14 -4.56
C ALA A 408 -0.54 -22.23 -3.85
N MET A 409 0.15 -21.90 -2.76
CA MET A 409 0.90 -22.88 -1.97
C MET A 409 0.02 -24.03 -1.47
N LYS A 410 -1.22 -23.74 -1.07
CA LYS A 410 -2.19 -24.77 -0.64
C LYS A 410 -2.85 -25.51 -1.81
N LEU A 411 -2.82 -24.96 -3.02
CA LEU A 411 -3.35 -25.62 -4.22
C LEU A 411 -2.35 -26.64 -4.76
N PHE A 412 -1.07 -26.27 -4.77
CA PHE A 412 0.03 -27.05 -5.31
C PHE A 412 0.83 -27.79 -4.22
N GLU A 413 0.27 -27.96 -3.03
CA GLU A 413 1.02 -28.49 -1.87
C GLU A 413 1.66 -29.86 -2.12
N ASP A 414 1.04 -30.69 -2.96
CA ASP A 414 1.50 -32.04 -3.29
C ASP A 414 2.72 -32.04 -4.23
N VAL A 415 2.99 -30.94 -4.95
CA VAL A 415 4.10 -30.82 -5.92
C VAL A 415 5.18 -29.83 -5.46
N LEU A 416 5.03 -29.26 -4.27
CA LEU A 416 6.00 -28.33 -3.70
C LEU A 416 6.97 -29.06 -2.76
N PRO A 417 8.22 -28.58 -2.61
CA PRO A 417 9.19 -29.16 -1.68
C PRO A 417 8.68 -29.16 -0.24
N GLU A 418 9.18 -30.08 0.60
CA GLU A 418 8.77 -30.17 2.01
C GLU A 418 8.97 -28.85 2.78
N ARG A 419 10.05 -28.11 2.48
CA ARG A 419 10.37 -26.78 3.04
C ARG A 419 9.25 -25.76 2.81
N SER A 420 8.43 -25.93 1.77
CA SER A 420 7.28 -25.06 1.48
C SER A 420 6.25 -25.06 2.62
N ARG A 421 6.17 -26.14 3.43
CA ARG A 421 5.26 -26.20 4.59
C ARG A 421 5.63 -25.17 5.65
N TRP A 422 6.92 -25.06 5.98
CA TRP A 422 7.43 -24.04 6.90
C TRP A 422 7.19 -22.64 6.32
N LEU A 423 7.57 -22.40 5.06
CA LEU A 423 7.36 -21.11 4.39
C LEU A 423 5.88 -20.68 4.39
N ARG A 424 4.94 -21.62 4.26
CA ARG A 424 3.50 -21.33 4.30
C ARG A 424 3.02 -20.88 5.68
N GLU A 425 3.62 -21.40 6.76
CA GLU A 425 3.31 -20.98 8.13
C GLU A 425 3.94 -19.63 8.47
N GLU A 426 5.17 -19.36 7.99
CA GLU A 426 5.77 -18.03 8.06
C GLU A 426 4.91 -16.99 7.34
N LEU A 427 4.53 -17.27 6.09
CA LEU A 427 3.63 -16.41 5.32
C LEU A 427 2.26 -16.23 5.99
N ARG A 428 1.77 -17.24 6.73
CA ARG A 428 0.54 -17.11 7.53
C ARG A 428 0.72 -16.12 8.68
N HIS A 429 1.86 -16.15 9.37
CA HIS A 429 2.17 -15.23 10.45
C HIS A 429 2.16 -13.78 9.95
N PHE A 430 2.88 -13.51 8.85
CA PHE A 430 2.94 -12.16 8.26
C PHE A 430 1.61 -11.68 7.70
N ALA A 431 0.84 -12.58 7.07
CA ALA A 431 -0.52 -12.29 6.63
C ALA A 431 -1.44 -11.88 7.79
N GLY A 432 -1.18 -12.38 9.01
CA GLY A 432 -1.89 -11.99 10.21
C GLY A 432 -1.66 -10.53 10.58
N SER A 433 -0.40 -10.08 10.55
CA SER A 433 -0.04 -8.68 10.84
C SER A 433 -0.62 -7.71 9.79
N LEU A 434 -0.56 -8.05 8.49
CA LEU A 434 -1.21 -7.26 7.43
C LEU A 434 -2.73 -7.19 7.62
N GLY A 435 -3.34 -8.32 8.00
CA GLY A 435 -4.78 -8.40 8.25
C GLY A 435 -5.22 -7.53 9.41
N ALA A 436 -4.47 -7.50 10.51
CA ALA A 436 -4.80 -6.71 11.68
C ALA A 436 -4.92 -5.21 11.39
N VAL A 437 -4.11 -4.67 10.47
CA VAL A 437 -4.19 -3.26 10.06
C VAL A 437 -5.34 -3.05 9.08
N ARG A 438 -5.41 -3.84 8.00
CA ARG A 438 -6.44 -3.63 6.96
C ARG A 438 -7.87 -3.88 7.47
N ASP A 439 -8.05 -4.81 8.39
CA ASP A 439 -9.37 -5.06 8.97
C ASP A 439 -9.83 -3.83 9.79
N LEU A 440 -8.92 -3.09 10.44
CA LEU A 440 -9.21 -1.81 11.10
C LEU A 440 -9.44 -0.67 10.10
N ASP A 441 -8.67 -0.60 8.99
CA ASP A 441 -8.93 0.38 7.92
C ASP A 441 -10.37 0.26 7.40
N VAL A 442 -10.80 -0.96 7.08
CA VAL A 442 -12.16 -1.24 6.58
C VAL A 442 -13.21 -0.88 7.62
N GLN A 443 -12.99 -1.18 8.91
CA GLN A 443 -13.93 -0.83 9.98
C GLN A 443 -14.04 0.70 10.18
N ILE A 444 -12.93 1.42 10.11
CA ILE A 444 -12.92 2.88 10.19
C ILE A 444 -13.67 3.49 8.99
N GLU A 445 -13.42 2.99 7.79
CA GLU A 445 -14.09 3.43 6.57
C GLU A 445 -15.61 3.16 6.63
N GLU A 446 -16.00 1.96 7.05
CA GLU A 446 -17.40 1.57 7.21
C GLU A 446 -18.15 2.50 8.16
N ILE A 447 -17.57 2.78 9.35
CA ILE A 447 -18.21 3.64 10.35
C ILE A 447 -18.26 5.10 9.87
N LYS A 448 -17.23 5.59 9.19
CA LYS A 448 -17.23 6.94 8.59
C LYS A 448 -18.27 7.08 7.46
N GLY A 449 -18.59 5.98 6.78
CA GLY A 449 -19.62 5.93 5.74
C GLY A 449 -21.06 6.03 6.28
N VAL A 450 -21.26 5.90 7.59
CA VAL A 450 -22.57 6.03 8.22
C VAL A 450 -22.96 7.51 8.27
N GLY A 451 -23.81 7.94 7.33
CA GLY A 451 -24.38 9.29 7.29
C GLY A 451 -25.81 9.36 7.82
N GLY A 452 -26.31 10.60 8.01
CA GLY A 452 -27.74 10.86 8.29
C GLY A 452 -28.17 10.83 9.76
N GLY A 453 -27.21 10.80 10.69
CA GLY A 453 -27.48 10.94 12.13
C GLY A 453 -27.61 12.39 12.58
N ASP A 454 -28.13 12.60 13.79
CA ASP A 454 -28.08 13.91 14.44
C ASP A 454 -26.64 14.25 14.90
N GLN A 455 -26.42 15.51 15.33
CA GLN A 455 -25.11 15.99 15.76
C GLN A 455 -24.52 15.13 16.90
N GLU A 456 -25.36 14.57 17.77
CA GLU A 456 -24.93 13.75 18.90
C GLU A 456 -24.48 12.35 18.44
N GLU A 457 -25.16 11.75 17.46
CA GLU A 457 -24.76 10.50 16.79
C GLU A 457 -23.42 10.67 16.08
N VAL A 458 -23.23 11.80 15.37
CA VAL A 458 -21.96 12.14 14.69
C VAL A 458 -20.80 12.19 15.68
N GLU A 459 -20.97 12.84 16.83
CA GLU A 459 -19.95 12.93 17.88
C GLU A 459 -19.62 11.56 18.48
N ALA A 460 -20.64 10.72 18.69
CA ALA A 460 -20.45 9.36 19.18
C ALA A 460 -19.66 8.49 18.19
N LEU A 461 -19.97 8.57 16.89
CA LEU A 461 -19.24 7.84 15.84
C LEU A 461 -17.79 8.34 15.71
N ALA A 462 -17.56 9.65 15.84
CA ALA A 462 -16.22 10.23 15.83
C ALA A 462 -15.35 9.70 16.98
N ALA A 463 -15.92 9.52 18.18
CA ALA A 463 -15.22 8.91 19.32
C ALA A 463 -14.83 7.45 19.05
N ILE A 464 -15.70 6.66 18.41
CA ILE A 464 -15.40 5.26 18.04
C ILE A 464 -14.28 5.22 17.00
N VAL A 465 -14.36 6.06 15.97
CA VAL A 465 -13.33 6.18 14.92
C VAL A 465 -11.98 6.54 15.52
N THR A 466 -11.94 7.44 16.50
CA THR A 466 -10.71 7.81 17.21
C THR A 466 -10.09 6.60 17.92
N GLY A 467 -10.89 5.85 18.70
CA GLY A 467 -10.41 4.65 19.39
C GLY A 467 -9.96 3.53 18.45
N LEU A 468 -10.62 3.36 17.29
CA LEU A 468 -10.16 2.45 16.25
C LEU A 468 -8.86 2.92 15.60
N GLY A 469 -8.69 4.23 15.42
CA GLY A 469 -7.44 4.84 14.95
C GLY A 469 -6.25 4.50 15.85
N GLU A 470 -6.42 4.58 17.18
CA GLU A 470 -5.37 4.19 18.13
C GLU A 470 -5.01 2.69 18.03
N ARG A 471 -6.02 1.82 17.90
CA ARG A 471 -5.82 0.37 17.69
C ARG A 471 -5.09 0.10 16.38
N ARG A 472 -5.41 0.86 15.33
CA ARG A 472 -4.81 0.77 14.00
C ARG A 472 -3.34 1.15 14.05
N GLU A 473 -2.98 2.26 14.70
CA GLU A 473 -1.58 2.66 14.86
C GLU A 473 -0.78 1.63 15.68
N ALA A 474 -1.37 1.05 16.72
CA ALA A 474 -0.75 -0.04 17.45
C ALA A 474 -0.57 -1.30 16.58
N ALA A 475 -1.53 -1.64 15.72
CA ALA A 475 -1.41 -2.74 14.77
C ALA A 475 -0.36 -2.46 13.70
N ARG A 476 -0.28 -1.23 13.21
CA ARG A 476 0.72 -0.76 12.25
C ARG A 476 2.12 -0.85 12.82
N LYS A 477 2.33 -0.43 14.08
CA LYS A 477 3.61 -0.60 14.77
C LYS A 477 4.05 -2.08 14.81
N ARG A 478 3.13 -2.98 15.18
CA ARG A 478 3.41 -4.44 15.18
C ARG A 478 3.69 -4.98 13.78
N LEU A 479 3.02 -4.46 12.75
CA LEU A 479 3.31 -4.82 11.37
C LEU A 479 4.73 -4.42 10.98
N LEU A 480 5.15 -3.20 11.28
CA LEU A 480 6.52 -2.74 11.02
C LEU A 480 7.55 -3.59 11.77
N GLU A 481 7.36 -3.82 13.07
CA GLU A 481 8.21 -4.72 13.86
C GLU A 481 8.27 -6.16 13.29
N THR A 482 7.17 -6.62 12.68
CA THR A 482 7.13 -7.92 12.02
C THR A 482 7.95 -7.93 10.73
N LEU A 483 7.84 -6.88 9.92
CA LEU A 483 8.56 -6.76 8.65
C LEU A 483 10.05 -6.46 8.87
N ASP A 484 10.42 -5.80 9.97
CA ASP A 484 11.80 -5.52 10.40
C ASP A 484 12.43 -6.68 11.20
N SER A 485 11.86 -7.87 11.15
CA SER A 485 12.38 -8.99 11.91
C SER A 485 13.30 -9.88 11.07
N ASP A 486 14.36 -10.42 11.68
CA ASP A 486 15.18 -11.50 11.11
C ASP A 486 14.34 -12.70 10.61
N ARG A 487 13.14 -12.85 11.17
CA ARG A 487 12.19 -13.88 10.77
C ARG A 487 11.62 -13.59 9.37
N TYR A 488 11.24 -12.35 9.09
CA TYR A 488 10.76 -11.92 7.78
C TYR A 488 11.87 -11.99 6.73
N ASP A 489 13.06 -11.49 7.03
CA ASP A 489 14.22 -11.54 6.12
C ASP A 489 14.61 -12.97 5.75
N ARG A 490 14.63 -13.88 6.73
CA ARG A 490 14.88 -15.31 6.48
C ARG A 490 13.78 -15.94 5.64
N PHE A 491 12.52 -15.57 5.86
CA PHE A 491 11.42 -16.05 5.03
C PHE A 491 11.60 -15.57 3.59
N GLU A 492 11.81 -14.28 3.37
CA GLU A 492 11.92 -13.69 2.04
C GLU A 492 13.09 -14.30 1.27
N SER A 493 14.27 -14.36 1.90
CA SER A 493 15.48 -14.96 1.33
C SER A 493 15.28 -16.43 0.99
N SER A 494 14.69 -17.21 1.91
CA SER A 494 14.43 -18.64 1.71
C SER A 494 13.37 -18.88 0.62
N PHE A 495 12.36 -18.02 0.54
CA PHE A 495 11.30 -18.12 -0.46
C PHE A 495 11.87 -17.79 -1.84
N ALA A 496 12.61 -16.69 -1.96
CA ALA A 496 13.29 -16.29 -3.20
C ALA A 496 14.26 -17.38 -3.69
N GLU A 497 15.07 -17.95 -2.79
CA GLU A 497 15.97 -19.07 -3.09
C GLU A 497 15.19 -20.28 -3.64
N MET A 498 14.09 -20.66 -3.00
CA MET A 498 13.22 -21.74 -3.47
C MET A 498 12.68 -21.43 -4.87
N LEU A 499 12.16 -20.22 -5.10
CA LEU A 499 11.59 -19.83 -6.38
C LEU A 499 12.61 -19.84 -7.53
N ARG A 500 13.83 -19.34 -7.30
CA ARG A 500 14.91 -19.35 -8.28
C ARG A 500 15.37 -20.76 -8.65
N ARG A 501 15.47 -21.66 -7.65
CA ARG A 501 15.76 -23.09 -7.88
C ARG A 501 14.72 -23.80 -8.73
N GLY A 502 13.46 -23.37 -8.65
CA GLY A 502 12.37 -23.93 -9.45
C GLY A 502 12.03 -25.39 -9.07
N PRO A 503 11.26 -26.09 -9.92
CA PRO A 503 10.83 -27.45 -9.64
C PRO A 503 11.99 -28.47 -9.61
N GLU A 504 13.04 -28.28 -10.41
CA GLU A 504 14.17 -29.22 -10.55
C GLU A 504 15.17 -29.15 -9.39
N GLY A 505 15.40 -27.97 -8.82
CA GLY A 505 16.26 -27.78 -7.64
C GLY A 505 15.69 -28.35 -6.34
N SER A 506 14.52 -28.99 -6.41
CA SER A 506 13.89 -29.74 -5.31
C SER A 506 14.57 -31.09 -5.04
N GLY A 507 15.58 -31.47 -5.84
CA GLY A 507 16.60 -32.47 -5.54
C GLY A 507 16.10 -33.80 -4.97
N GLY A 508 15.80 -34.77 -5.86
CA GLY A 508 16.34 -36.14 -5.88
C GLY A 508 16.38 -37.03 -4.61
N GLY A 509 15.84 -36.60 -3.48
CA GLY A 509 15.85 -37.32 -2.20
C GLY A 509 14.44 -37.72 -1.80
N GLY A 510 13.91 -38.77 -2.41
CA GLY A 510 12.79 -39.53 -1.87
C GLY A 510 11.44 -38.80 -1.76
N ILE A 511 10.80 -38.51 -2.89
CA ILE A 511 9.33 -38.68 -2.96
C ILE A 511 9.05 -40.17 -3.20
N THR A 512 9.60 -41.04 -2.35
CA THR A 512 9.06 -42.40 -2.18
C THR A 512 8.01 -42.27 -1.09
N GLY A 513 6.75 -42.43 -1.49
CA GLY A 513 5.58 -42.08 -0.69
C GLY A 513 5.64 -42.53 0.77
N ALA A 514 5.50 -41.58 1.67
CA ALA A 514 4.76 -41.83 2.89
C ALA A 514 3.26 -41.69 2.54
N PRO A 515 2.40 -42.67 2.87
CA PRO A 515 0.98 -42.58 2.54
C PRO A 515 0.36 -41.40 3.27
N SER A 516 -0.24 -40.47 2.52
CA SER A 516 -1.16 -39.50 3.10
C SER A 516 -2.32 -40.26 3.73
N THR A 517 -2.49 -40.13 5.05
CA THR A 517 -3.47 -40.86 5.87
C THR A 517 -4.92 -40.42 5.66
N ASN A 518 -5.21 -39.64 4.61
CA ASN A 518 -6.57 -39.29 4.24
C ASN A 518 -6.86 -39.85 2.84
N GLY A 519 -7.52 -41.01 2.81
CA GLY A 519 -7.74 -41.82 1.62
C GLY A 519 -8.45 -41.11 0.45
N SER A 520 -8.13 -41.64 -0.73
CA SER A 520 -8.66 -41.42 -2.10
C SER A 520 -7.95 -40.40 -3.00
N SER A 521 -7.34 -40.98 -4.06
CA SER A 521 -6.64 -40.41 -5.23
C SER A 521 -5.14 -40.17 -5.07
N GLU A 522 -4.35 -40.89 -5.85
CA GLU A 522 -2.93 -40.61 -6.12
C GLU A 522 -2.78 -39.10 -6.39
N ALA A 523 -1.94 -38.44 -5.60
CA ALA A 523 -1.62 -37.04 -5.84
C ALA A 523 -0.84 -36.93 -7.17
N PRO A 524 -1.15 -35.95 -8.04
CA PRO A 524 -0.43 -35.81 -9.30
C PRO A 524 1.04 -35.51 -9.03
N ALA A 525 1.92 -36.20 -9.76
CA ALA A 525 3.36 -35.97 -9.69
C ALA A 525 3.73 -34.56 -10.22
N ALA A 526 4.87 -34.01 -9.80
CA ALA A 526 5.29 -32.66 -10.17
C ALA A 526 5.57 -32.51 -11.68
N ASP A 527 6.09 -33.57 -12.30
CA ASP A 527 6.34 -33.72 -13.73
C ASP A 527 5.08 -34.05 -14.54
N ALA A 528 3.94 -34.28 -13.86
CA ALA A 528 2.68 -34.55 -14.54
C ALA A 528 2.26 -33.34 -15.39
N PRO A 529 1.79 -33.57 -16.63
CA PRO A 529 1.26 -32.53 -17.51
C PRO A 529 0.12 -31.76 -16.86
N VAL A 530 0.14 -30.43 -16.96
CA VAL A 530 -0.88 -29.57 -16.31
C VAL A 530 -2.30 -29.92 -16.76
N LEU A 531 -2.49 -30.23 -18.05
CA LEU A 531 -3.78 -30.61 -18.63
C LEU A 531 -4.33 -31.93 -18.08
N GLU A 532 -3.48 -32.83 -17.59
CA GLU A 532 -3.88 -34.12 -17.02
C GLU A 532 -4.22 -33.98 -15.53
N ALA A 533 -3.47 -33.14 -14.80
CA ALA A 533 -3.66 -32.96 -13.36
C ALA A 533 -4.76 -31.95 -12.98
N ALA A 534 -4.96 -30.91 -13.80
CA ALA A 534 -5.90 -29.81 -13.53
C ALA A 534 -7.36 -30.26 -13.27
N PRO A 535 -7.96 -31.22 -14.00
CA PRO A 535 -9.34 -31.64 -13.77
C PRO A 535 -9.58 -32.14 -12.33
N ALA A 536 -8.63 -32.86 -11.75
CA ALA A 536 -8.72 -33.36 -10.39
C ALA A 536 -8.64 -32.22 -9.37
N LEU A 537 -7.68 -31.31 -9.54
CA LEU A 537 -7.47 -30.16 -8.65
C LEU A 537 -8.68 -29.22 -8.63
N LEU A 538 -9.13 -28.78 -9.82
CA LEU A 538 -10.26 -27.86 -9.96
C LEU A 538 -11.57 -28.55 -9.53
N GLY A 539 -11.76 -29.81 -9.90
CA GLY A 539 -12.93 -30.60 -9.51
C GLY A 539 -13.07 -30.77 -8.00
N ARG A 540 -11.98 -30.99 -7.26
CA ARG A 540 -12.01 -31.04 -5.79
C ARG A 540 -12.50 -29.72 -5.19
N ARG A 541 -12.02 -28.57 -5.69
CA ARG A 541 -12.43 -27.24 -5.22
C ARG A 541 -13.90 -26.95 -5.53
N TYR A 542 -14.34 -27.27 -6.75
CA TYR A 542 -15.73 -27.09 -7.15
C TYR A 542 -16.68 -27.96 -6.32
N ARG A 543 -16.39 -29.25 -6.13
CA ARG A 543 -17.23 -30.15 -5.30
C ARG A 543 -17.35 -29.65 -3.87
N ALA A 544 -16.25 -29.16 -3.28
CA ALA A 544 -16.27 -28.62 -1.92
C ALA A 544 -17.17 -27.38 -1.81
N TRP A 545 -17.10 -26.48 -2.80
CA TRP A 545 -17.96 -25.29 -2.88
C TRP A 545 -19.43 -25.66 -3.13
N SER A 546 -19.70 -26.50 -4.13
CA SER A 546 -21.05 -26.96 -4.48
C SER A 546 -21.75 -27.66 -3.32
N LYS A 547 -21.03 -28.50 -2.56
CA LYS A 547 -21.57 -29.14 -1.34
C LYS A 547 -21.92 -28.12 -0.25
N ALA A 548 -21.17 -27.03 -0.13
CA ALA A 548 -21.49 -25.97 0.83
C ALA A 548 -22.69 -25.15 0.34
N ALA A 549 -22.73 -24.82 -0.95
CA ALA A 549 -23.83 -24.09 -1.57
C ALA A 549 -25.15 -24.85 -1.43
N GLY A 550 -25.18 -26.15 -1.76
CA GLY A 550 -26.39 -26.98 -1.66
C GLY A 550 -26.93 -27.21 -0.25
N ARG A 551 -26.21 -26.78 0.80
CA ARG A 551 -26.66 -26.83 2.20
C ARG A 551 -27.11 -25.47 2.74
N LEU A 552 -26.85 -24.40 2.00
CA LEU A 552 -27.08 -23.04 2.44
C LEU A 552 -28.53 -22.65 2.18
N HIS A 553 -29.18 -22.07 3.19
CA HIS A 553 -30.52 -21.49 3.11
C HIS A 553 -30.57 -20.21 3.95
N GLU A 554 -31.65 -19.42 3.84
CA GLU A 554 -31.76 -18.11 4.50
C GLU A 554 -31.56 -18.15 6.03
N GLY A 555 -32.08 -19.19 6.68
CA GLY A 555 -31.90 -19.44 8.12
C GLY A 555 -30.57 -20.09 8.53
N SER A 556 -29.62 -20.30 7.61
CA SER A 556 -28.29 -20.82 7.95
C SER A 556 -27.50 -19.82 8.80
N ARG A 557 -26.56 -20.32 9.60
CA ARG A 557 -25.78 -19.47 10.49
C ARG A 557 -24.79 -18.59 9.72
N PRO A 558 -24.38 -17.41 10.24
CA PRO A 558 -23.36 -16.56 9.60
C PRO A 558 -22.08 -17.32 9.21
N GLU A 559 -21.66 -18.29 10.01
CA GLU A 559 -20.46 -19.09 9.74
C GLU A 559 -20.58 -19.95 8.48
N ASP A 560 -21.78 -20.40 8.11
CA ASP A 560 -22.01 -21.19 6.90
C ASP A 560 -21.84 -20.33 5.64
N TYR A 561 -22.33 -19.09 5.67
CA TYR A 561 -22.11 -18.08 4.61
C TYR A 561 -20.61 -17.76 4.47
N HIS A 562 -19.93 -17.58 5.61
CA HIS A 562 -18.50 -17.34 5.66
C HIS A 562 -17.68 -18.52 5.08
N GLU A 563 -18.04 -19.75 5.42
CA GLU A 563 -17.39 -20.95 4.89
C GLU A 563 -17.63 -21.13 3.38
N LEU A 564 -18.85 -20.83 2.89
CA LEU A 564 -19.12 -20.80 1.46
C LEU A 564 -18.22 -19.77 0.76
N ARG A 565 -18.10 -18.55 1.31
CA ARG A 565 -17.23 -17.50 0.79
C ARG A 565 -15.77 -17.93 0.74
N LYS A 566 -15.25 -18.56 1.79
CA LYS A 566 -13.86 -19.10 1.81
C LYS A 566 -13.64 -20.11 0.69
N LYS A 567 -14.57 -21.06 0.52
CA LYS A 567 -14.50 -22.07 -0.53
C LYS A 567 -14.61 -21.45 -1.92
N GLY A 568 -15.46 -20.44 -2.08
CA GLY A 568 -15.60 -19.66 -3.31
C GLY A 568 -14.30 -18.96 -3.69
N LYS A 569 -13.66 -18.26 -2.73
CA LYS A 569 -12.35 -17.61 -2.96
C LYS A 569 -11.29 -18.62 -3.41
N ARG A 570 -11.23 -19.80 -2.77
CA ARG A 570 -10.30 -20.87 -3.15
C ARG A 570 -10.55 -21.39 -4.57
N LEU A 571 -11.81 -21.59 -4.96
CA LEU A 571 -12.17 -22.01 -6.32
C LEU A 571 -11.83 -20.91 -7.33
N ARG A 572 -12.17 -19.65 -7.04
CA ARG A 572 -11.87 -18.51 -7.90
C ARG A 572 -10.38 -18.37 -8.15
N TYR A 573 -9.55 -18.38 -7.09
CA TYR A 573 -8.10 -18.31 -7.27
C TYR A 573 -7.54 -19.46 -8.08
N ALA A 574 -8.03 -20.68 -7.86
CA ALA A 574 -7.62 -21.80 -8.70
C ALA A 574 -7.97 -21.55 -10.17
N LEU A 575 -9.21 -21.16 -10.49
CA LEU A 575 -9.61 -20.85 -11.87
C LEU A 575 -8.75 -19.74 -12.50
N GLU A 576 -8.44 -18.68 -11.73
CA GLU A 576 -7.58 -17.59 -12.20
C GLU A 576 -6.13 -18.03 -12.43
N PHE A 577 -5.59 -18.95 -11.62
CA PHE A 577 -4.25 -19.50 -11.87
C PHE A 577 -4.21 -20.37 -13.13
N PHE A 578 -5.31 -21.06 -13.44
CA PHE A 578 -5.44 -21.89 -14.64
C PHE A 578 -5.95 -21.13 -15.88
N SER A 579 -6.08 -19.79 -15.83
CA SER A 579 -6.56 -19.00 -16.98
C SER A 579 -5.59 -19.05 -18.16
N GLY A 580 -4.28 -19.11 -17.92
CA GLY A 580 -3.28 -19.29 -18.98
C GLY A 580 -3.34 -20.67 -19.65
N VAL A 581 -3.90 -21.68 -18.97
CA VAL A 581 -4.05 -23.06 -19.49
C VAL A 581 -5.33 -23.21 -20.30
N TYR A 582 -6.46 -22.67 -19.82
CA TYR A 582 -7.79 -22.88 -20.43
C TYR A 582 -8.39 -21.64 -21.09
N GLY A 583 -7.67 -20.51 -21.08
CA GLY A 583 -8.14 -19.22 -21.55
C GLY A 583 -8.93 -18.43 -20.50
N GLU A 584 -8.78 -17.10 -20.54
CA GLU A 584 -9.51 -16.17 -19.67
C GLU A 584 -11.01 -16.19 -19.93
N GLU A 585 -11.45 -16.43 -21.17
CA GLU A 585 -12.87 -16.49 -21.49
C GLU A 585 -13.55 -17.69 -20.83
N ALA A 586 -12.95 -18.88 -20.94
CA ALA A 586 -13.54 -20.12 -20.41
C ALA A 586 -13.56 -20.12 -18.88
N THR A 587 -12.45 -19.74 -18.25
CA THR A 587 -12.37 -19.58 -16.78
C THR A 587 -13.26 -18.42 -16.30
N GLY A 588 -13.33 -17.33 -17.07
CA GLY A 588 -14.16 -16.15 -16.82
C GLY A 588 -15.66 -16.45 -16.70
N LYS A 589 -16.18 -17.42 -17.45
CA LYS A 589 -17.58 -17.89 -17.35
C LYS A 589 -17.94 -18.41 -15.95
N LEU A 590 -16.96 -18.88 -15.18
CA LEU A 590 -17.11 -19.29 -13.78
C LEU A 590 -16.65 -18.20 -12.81
N VAL A 591 -15.54 -17.52 -13.09
CA VAL A 591 -14.96 -16.49 -12.21
C VAL A 591 -15.89 -15.29 -12.04
N LYS A 592 -16.54 -14.80 -13.12
CA LYS A 592 -17.44 -13.64 -13.06
C LYS A 592 -18.62 -13.85 -12.08
N PRO A 593 -19.45 -14.91 -12.22
CA PRO A 593 -20.52 -15.15 -11.25
C PRO A 593 -19.98 -15.50 -9.85
N LEU A 594 -18.81 -16.16 -9.74
CA LEU A 594 -18.20 -16.41 -8.43
C LEU A 594 -17.79 -15.12 -7.72
N LYS A 595 -17.35 -14.10 -8.47
CA LYS A 595 -17.02 -12.77 -7.93
C LYS A 595 -18.28 -12.08 -7.42
N ALA A 596 -19.34 -12.01 -8.24
CA ALA A 596 -20.62 -11.42 -7.83
C ALA A 596 -21.20 -12.05 -6.55
N VAL A 597 -21.19 -13.40 -6.45
CA VAL A 597 -21.60 -14.09 -5.21
C VAL A 597 -20.67 -13.75 -4.05
N GLN A 598 -19.36 -13.66 -4.27
CA GLN A 598 -18.39 -13.31 -3.23
C GLN A 598 -18.49 -11.87 -2.74
N ASP A 599 -18.92 -10.93 -3.59
CA ASP A 599 -19.10 -9.53 -3.24
C ASP A 599 -20.28 -9.41 -2.27
N SER A 600 -21.41 -10.04 -2.58
CA SER A 600 -22.58 -10.11 -1.67
C SER A 600 -22.26 -10.82 -0.35
N LEU A 601 -21.62 -12.00 -0.41
CA LEU A 601 -21.16 -12.70 0.80
C LEU A 601 -20.05 -11.93 1.54
N GLY A 602 -19.33 -11.05 0.84
CA GLY A 602 -18.34 -10.14 1.40
C GLY A 602 -19.03 -9.13 2.29
N ARG A 603 -19.97 -8.38 1.72
CA ARG A 603 -20.78 -7.41 2.46
C ARG A 603 -21.46 -8.06 3.66
N HIS A 604 -22.04 -9.25 3.48
CA HIS A 604 -22.67 -10.02 4.57
C HIS A 604 -21.70 -10.27 5.75
N GLN A 605 -20.47 -10.69 5.46
CA GLN A 605 -19.46 -10.88 6.50
C GLN A 605 -19.06 -9.56 7.16
N ASP A 606 -18.88 -8.51 6.35
CA ASP A 606 -18.34 -7.24 6.81
C ASP A 606 -19.33 -6.56 7.80
N VAL A 607 -20.64 -6.59 7.52
CA VAL A 607 -21.67 -6.09 8.47
C VAL A 607 -21.74 -6.90 9.75
N ILE A 608 -21.60 -8.24 9.68
CA ILE A 608 -21.57 -9.09 10.89
C ILE A 608 -20.34 -8.76 11.75
N VAL A 609 -19.16 -8.62 11.13
CA VAL A 609 -17.93 -8.26 11.84
C VAL A 609 -18.03 -6.85 12.44
N ALA A 610 -18.64 -5.91 11.73
CA ALA A 610 -18.85 -4.56 12.24
C ALA A 610 -19.79 -4.55 13.46
N ALA A 611 -20.89 -5.31 13.42
CA ALA A 611 -21.80 -5.46 14.56
C ALA A 611 -21.09 -6.09 15.78
N ASP A 612 -20.33 -7.18 15.56
CA ASP A 612 -19.57 -7.85 16.62
C ASP A 612 -18.51 -6.94 17.24
N LEU A 613 -17.83 -6.12 16.43
CA LEU A 613 -16.85 -5.14 16.91
C LEU A 613 -17.50 -4.07 17.79
N LEU A 614 -18.63 -3.51 17.36
CA LEU A 614 -19.36 -2.53 18.15
C LEU A 614 -19.79 -3.13 19.49
N HIS A 615 -20.29 -4.37 19.47
CA HIS A 615 -20.63 -5.09 20.69
C HIS A 615 -19.42 -5.29 21.61
N GLU A 616 -18.28 -5.73 21.06
CA GLU A 616 -17.03 -5.91 21.81
C GLU A 616 -16.57 -4.59 22.45
N ILE A 617 -16.53 -3.50 21.69
CA ILE A 617 -16.10 -2.18 22.18
C ILE A 617 -17.02 -1.72 23.32
N ALA A 618 -18.34 -1.91 23.16
CA ALA A 618 -19.33 -1.50 24.15
C ALA A 618 -19.17 -2.23 25.49
N ILE A 619 -18.75 -3.50 25.46
CA ILE A 619 -18.56 -4.32 26.66
C ILE A 619 -17.17 -4.13 27.28
N THR A 620 -16.14 -4.01 26.45
CA THR A 620 -14.74 -4.05 26.91
C THR A 620 -14.18 -2.68 27.29
N THR A 621 -14.75 -1.60 26.76
CA THR A 621 -14.24 -0.24 26.99
C THR A 621 -14.93 0.37 28.22
N PRO A 622 -14.19 0.60 29.32
CA PRO A 622 -14.78 1.20 30.52
C PRO A 622 -15.20 2.64 30.28
N ARG A 623 -16.30 3.06 30.91
CA ARG A 623 -16.75 4.47 30.95
C ARG A 623 -17.03 5.10 29.58
N LEU A 624 -17.49 4.32 28.61
CA LEU A 624 -18.10 4.91 27.40
C LEU A 624 -19.34 5.73 27.78
N PRO A 625 -19.55 6.90 27.17
CA PRO A 625 -20.79 7.65 27.34
C PRO A 625 -22.00 6.76 26.99
N LYS A 626 -23.06 6.81 27.81
CA LYS A 626 -24.27 6.00 27.59
C LYS A 626 -24.85 6.19 26.18
N ARG A 627 -24.74 7.41 25.64
CA ARG A 627 -25.15 7.76 24.28
C ARG A 627 -24.33 7.06 23.21
N THR A 628 -23.00 7.00 23.38
CA THR A 628 -22.12 6.23 22.48
C THR A 628 -22.53 4.76 22.46
N VAL A 629 -22.76 4.16 23.63
CA VAL A 629 -23.22 2.76 23.73
C VAL A 629 -24.57 2.56 23.03
N PHE A 630 -25.50 3.51 23.16
CA PHE A 630 -26.79 3.46 22.47
C PHE A 630 -26.65 3.55 20.95
N ALA A 631 -25.84 4.49 20.44
CA ALA A 631 -25.55 4.63 19.01
C ALA A 631 -24.90 3.37 18.42
N MET A 632 -23.97 2.75 19.16
CA MET A 632 -23.36 1.46 18.78
C MET A 632 -24.42 0.36 18.66
N GLY A 633 -25.38 0.31 19.58
CA GLY A 633 -26.49 -0.65 19.54
C GLY A 633 -27.41 -0.44 18.33
N LEU A 634 -27.77 0.81 18.03
CA LEU A 634 -28.57 1.14 16.84
C LEU A 634 -27.85 0.74 15.54
N LEU A 635 -26.56 1.06 15.45
CA LEU A 635 -25.76 0.73 14.28
C LEU A 635 -25.56 -0.79 14.11
N ALA A 636 -25.30 -1.51 15.20
CA ALA A 636 -25.24 -2.97 15.19
C ALA A 636 -26.57 -3.60 14.72
N GLN A 637 -27.71 -3.06 15.16
CA GLN A 637 -29.03 -3.53 14.70
C GLN A 637 -29.24 -3.28 13.19
N ARG A 638 -28.82 -2.11 12.68
CA ARG A 638 -28.86 -1.82 11.22
C ARG A 638 -28.02 -2.85 10.44
N TYR A 639 -26.81 -3.14 10.90
CA TYR A 639 -25.94 -4.15 10.29
C TYR A 639 -26.54 -5.56 10.33
N HIS A 640 -27.19 -5.96 11.42
CA HIS A 640 -27.88 -7.25 11.49
C HIS A 640 -29.05 -7.34 10.51
N ALA A 641 -29.86 -6.29 10.39
CA ALA A 641 -30.96 -6.24 9.43
C ALA A 641 -30.46 -6.30 7.98
N GLU A 642 -29.38 -5.60 7.66
CA GLU A 642 -28.74 -5.69 6.35
C GLU A 642 -28.20 -7.10 6.07
N ALA A 643 -27.58 -7.74 7.09
CA ALA A 643 -27.09 -9.11 6.97
C ALA A 643 -28.23 -10.08 6.62
N GLU A 644 -29.41 -9.93 7.23
CA GLU A 644 -30.58 -10.74 6.91
C GLU A 644 -31.05 -10.54 5.46
N ALA A 645 -31.17 -9.29 5.01
CA ALA A 645 -31.53 -8.98 3.62
C ALA A 645 -30.52 -9.56 2.60
N LEU A 646 -29.23 -9.56 2.94
CA LEU A 646 -28.17 -10.13 2.12
C LEU A 646 -28.25 -11.66 2.05
N ARG A 647 -28.70 -12.36 3.10
CA ARG A 647 -28.87 -13.83 3.08
C ARG A 647 -29.91 -14.25 2.03
N THR A 648 -31.06 -13.56 2.02
CA THR A 648 -32.15 -13.83 1.07
C THR A 648 -31.72 -13.47 -0.36
N SER A 649 -31.17 -12.28 -0.57
CA SER A 649 -30.79 -11.82 -1.92
C SER A 649 -29.62 -12.63 -2.52
N SER A 650 -28.61 -13.01 -1.71
CA SER A 650 -27.44 -13.76 -2.19
C SER A 650 -27.79 -15.14 -2.73
N THR A 651 -28.74 -15.84 -2.09
CA THR A 651 -29.14 -17.20 -2.50
C THR A 651 -30.15 -17.18 -3.66
N ALA A 652 -30.97 -16.14 -3.77
CA ALA A 652 -31.89 -15.93 -4.89
C ALA A 652 -31.20 -15.47 -6.19
N ALA A 653 -30.01 -14.84 -6.08
CA ALA A 653 -29.26 -14.30 -7.20
C ALA A 653 -29.07 -15.29 -8.35
N LYS A 654 -29.18 -14.80 -9.59
CA LYS A 654 -29.07 -15.64 -10.80
C LYS A 654 -27.67 -16.28 -10.88
N GLU A 655 -26.65 -15.58 -10.44
CA GLU A 655 -25.24 -15.98 -10.44
C GLU A 655 -25.04 -17.17 -9.50
N TYR A 656 -25.64 -17.10 -8.31
CA TYR A 656 -25.65 -18.21 -7.35
C TYR A 656 -26.32 -19.44 -7.95
N ARG A 657 -27.54 -19.29 -8.48
CA ARG A 657 -28.30 -20.39 -9.09
C ARG A 657 -27.59 -20.99 -10.29
N ALA A 658 -26.94 -20.18 -11.13
CA ALA A 658 -26.19 -20.65 -12.29
C ALA A 658 -24.98 -21.52 -11.90
N LEU A 659 -24.27 -21.16 -10.83
CA LEU A 659 -23.14 -21.92 -10.32
C LEU A 659 -23.58 -23.18 -9.55
N ALA A 660 -24.59 -23.04 -8.69
CA ALA A 660 -25.13 -24.13 -7.88
C ALA A 660 -25.83 -25.19 -8.73
N GLY A 661 -26.51 -24.79 -9.81
CA GLY A 661 -27.14 -25.70 -10.78
C GLY A 661 -26.14 -26.48 -11.64
N GLY A 662 -24.85 -26.13 -11.60
CA GLY A 662 -23.75 -26.92 -12.17
C GLY A 662 -23.65 -26.98 -13.69
N LYS A 663 -24.55 -26.34 -14.44
CA LYS A 663 -24.48 -26.27 -15.91
C LYS A 663 -23.16 -25.65 -16.39
N LEU A 664 -22.75 -24.54 -15.79
CA LEU A 664 -21.49 -23.86 -16.11
C LEU A 664 -20.28 -24.77 -15.86
N TRP A 665 -20.28 -25.48 -14.71
CA TRP A 665 -19.22 -26.41 -14.37
C TRP A 665 -19.15 -27.60 -15.33
N LYS A 666 -20.29 -28.22 -15.67
CA LYS A 666 -20.33 -29.34 -16.63
C LYS A 666 -19.76 -28.94 -18.00
N GLY A 667 -20.04 -27.72 -18.47
CA GLY A 667 -19.46 -27.18 -19.69
C GLY A 667 -17.94 -27.07 -19.60
N PHE A 668 -17.44 -26.49 -18.51
CA PHE A 668 -16.00 -26.36 -18.25
C PHE A 668 -15.31 -27.72 -18.05
N GLU A 669 -15.97 -28.69 -17.42
CA GLU A 669 -15.46 -30.06 -17.25
C GLU A 669 -15.32 -30.79 -18.59
N LYS A 670 -16.25 -30.57 -19.53
CA LYS A 670 -16.15 -31.09 -20.90
C LYS A 670 -14.95 -30.49 -21.63
N LEU A 671 -14.71 -29.18 -21.48
CA LEU A 671 -13.53 -28.51 -22.03
C LEU A 671 -12.24 -29.12 -21.48
N MET A 672 -12.10 -29.20 -20.14
CA MET A 672 -10.91 -29.77 -19.51
C MET A 672 -10.62 -31.21 -19.98
N LYS A 673 -11.66 -32.05 -20.08
CA LYS A 673 -11.53 -33.42 -20.61
C LYS A 673 -11.15 -33.46 -22.10
N GLY A 674 -11.62 -32.48 -22.88
CA GLY A 674 -11.27 -32.33 -24.29
C GLY A 674 -9.79 -32.01 -24.48
N GLU A 675 -9.30 -30.98 -23.79
CA GLU A 675 -7.89 -30.54 -23.83
C GLU A 675 -6.93 -31.65 -23.36
N SER A 676 -7.26 -32.31 -22.24
CA SER A 676 -6.48 -33.45 -21.73
C SER A 676 -6.34 -34.58 -22.76
N ARG A 677 -7.45 -34.96 -23.43
CA ARG A 677 -7.43 -35.99 -24.49
C ARG A 677 -6.67 -35.55 -25.73
N ALA A 678 -6.75 -34.27 -26.10
CA ALA A 678 -6.02 -33.73 -27.25
C ALA A 678 -4.50 -33.77 -27.00
N ALA A 679 -4.06 -33.38 -25.80
CA ALA A 679 -2.68 -33.46 -25.38
C ALA A 679 -2.15 -34.90 -25.35
N GLU A 680 -2.92 -35.84 -24.80
CA GLU A 680 -2.54 -37.26 -24.76
C GLU A 680 -2.37 -37.85 -26.18
N LYS A 681 -3.28 -37.50 -27.11
CA LYS A 681 -3.19 -37.91 -28.51
C LYS A 681 -1.95 -37.32 -29.21
N SER A 682 -1.65 -36.04 -28.98
CA SER A 682 -0.46 -35.38 -29.56
C SER A 682 0.83 -36.08 -29.14
N ARG A 683 0.97 -36.45 -27.86
CA ARG A 683 2.14 -37.21 -27.36
C ARG A 683 2.25 -38.61 -27.98
N LYS A 684 1.14 -39.35 -28.04
CA LYS A 684 1.12 -40.70 -28.64
C LYS A 684 1.40 -40.68 -30.16
N GLY A 685 1.00 -39.61 -30.85
CA GLY A 685 1.31 -39.38 -32.27
C GLY A 685 2.79 -39.10 -32.53
N SER A 686 3.41 -38.23 -31.72
CA SER A 686 4.84 -37.90 -31.80
C SER A 686 5.75 -39.12 -31.50
N GLY A 687 5.34 -39.98 -30.56
CA GLY A 687 6.07 -41.21 -30.23
C GLY A 687 6.07 -42.30 -31.32
N LYS A 688 5.07 -42.33 -32.22
CA LYS A 688 5.02 -43.29 -33.34
C LYS A 688 5.91 -42.87 -34.52
N GLY A 689 6.23 -41.59 -34.67
CA GLY A 689 7.16 -41.10 -35.70
C GLY A 689 8.63 -41.48 -35.42
N LYS A 690 9.05 -41.47 -34.15
CA LYS A 690 10.42 -41.85 -33.73
C LYS A 690 10.71 -43.35 -33.78
N LYS A 691 9.70 -44.22 -33.89
CA LYS A 691 9.87 -45.69 -33.98
C LYS A 691 9.90 -46.23 -35.41
N LYS A 692 9.68 -45.40 -36.42
CA LYS A 692 9.76 -45.77 -37.85
C LYS A 692 11.06 -45.34 -38.54
N GLY A 693 11.98 -44.72 -37.81
CA GLY A 693 13.35 -44.42 -38.25
C GLY A 693 14.35 -45.10 -37.33
N LYS A 694 14.39 -46.44 -37.36
CA LYS A 694 15.49 -47.24 -36.85
C LYS A 694 15.64 -48.46 -37.73
#